data_AF-A0A9E2ZXZ5-F1
#
_entry.id   AF-A0A9E2ZXZ5-F1
#
_cell.length_a   1.000
_cell.length_b   1.000
_cell.length_c   1.000
_cell.angle_alpha   90.00
_cell.angle_beta   90.00
_cell.angle_gamma   90.00
#
_symmetry.space_group_name_H-M   'P 1'
#
loop_
_entity.id
_entity.type
_entity.pdbx_description
1 polymer ?
#
loop_
_entity_poly.entity_id
_entity_poly.type
_entity_poly.pdbx_seq_one_letter_code
_entity_poly.pdbx_strand_id
1 'polypeptide(L)'
;GDAGPDGKPPAVLFCDNETNTRRLFGSEPITPYPKDGINDHVVAGAPTVNPERAGTKCAFWYQVTVPPGGTAELRLRLRPTGKAGGRTQEAAFGAGFDRVMTGRRAEADEFYAELTPRTASADEALVMRQAFAGMLWSKQLFYYDVKRWLDGDPAQPPPPPERRNGRNARWRNFDAFDIMSMPDKWEYPWFAAWDLAFHCVALAHVDPAFAKYQLILLCREWFQHPNGALPAYEWDFSDVNPPVQAWAALEVFAIDGGRDIEFLSRVFDKLLVNFAWWVNLEDREGNNVFEGGFLGLDNIGPLDRSHLPVGGTLEQSDATGWMGCYAIAMGGIAMVLNRSGQRPASDLVLKFLEHFAAIRDALAAQGLWDEADGLYYDRLVTPSGYAVPVKVRSMVGIIPALAAFVVEENDMRRSLMAGKQFADLLAREGFDDPGKLRERGVLRGQPGGQRMLFSLAGPDRLERLFAKLFDENEFLSPHGLRALSAYHREHPYAIDVEGVQASIDYEPAESTTPMFGGNSNWRGPIWFPLNYLMISVLERYHRFYGSDFTVEYPAGSGRQLTLDTVAADLSDRLISIFTNGPDGRRPCFGGTELMQTDPAWHDNLIFSEYFHGDNGAAIGAFHQTGWTGVIADVIRRRHGEVDAVGDVIRRIEAETKESRP
;
A
#
# COMPACT_ATOMS: atom_id res chain seq x y z
N GLY A 1 37.35 -22.66 10.53
CA GLY A 1 37.31 -23.41 11.80
C GLY A 1 35.95 -23.14 12.33
N ASP A 2 35.01 -23.99 11.94
CA ASP A 2 33.59 -23.66 11.93
C ASP A 2 32.91 -24.50 13.01
N ALA A 3 33.59 -24.70 14.15
CA ALA A 3 33.07 -25.55 15.21
C ALA A 3 31.85 -24.90 15.86
N GLY A 4 30.86 -25.72 16.21
CA GLY A 4 29.73 -25.32 17.02
C GLY A 4 30.15 -24.96 18.46
N PRO A 5 29.19 -24.51 19.29
CA PRO A 5 29.44 -24.11 20.68
C PRO A 5 30.03 -25.22 21.56
N ASP A 6 29.83 -26.48 21.19
CA ASP A 6 30.38 -27.66 21.85
C ASP A 6 31.79 -28.06 21.34
N GLY A 7 32.39 -27.23 20.48
CA GLY A 7 33.70 -27.46 19.88
C GLY A 7 33.69 -28.48 18.73
N LYS A 8 32.53 -29.02 18.33
CA LYS A 8 32.45 -30.00 17.23
C LYS A 8 32.22 -29.31 15.89
N PRO A 9 32.92 -29.72 14.80
CA PRO A 9 32.61 -29.22 13.47
C PRO A 9 31.22 -29.71 13.00
N PRO A 10 30.55 -28.96 12.11
CA PRO A 10 29.29 -29.39 11.53
C PRO A 10 29.50 -30.62 10.64
N ALA A 11 28.45 -31.42 10.49
CA ALA A 11 28.38 -32.36 9.38
C ALA A 11 28.16 -31.57 8.08
N VAL A 12 29.03 -31.74 7.09
CA VAL A 12 28.87 -31.10 5.78
C VAL A 12 28.09 -32.05 4.87
N LEU A 13 26.87 -31.66 4.55
CA LEU A 13 25.92 -32.46 3.79
C LEU A 13 25.86 -31.94 2.35
N PHE A 14 25.81 -32.84 1.37
CA PHE A 14 25.74 -32.50 -0.04
C PHE A 14 24.57 -33.22 -0.71
N CYS A 15 23.93 -32.55 -1.67
CA CYS A 15 23.00 -33.14 -2.62
C CYS A 15 23.07 -32.37 -3.94
N ASP A 16 22.32 -32.80 -4.94
CA ASP A 16 22.22 -32.10 -6.21
C ASP A 16 20.98 -31.19 -6.24
N ASN A 17 21.03 -30.07 -6.95
CA ASN A 17 19.88 -29.21 -7.23
C ASN A 17 18.91 -29.81 -8.27
N GLU A 18 18.83 -31.13 -8.33
CA GLU A 18 17.95 -31.86 -9.23
C GLU A 18 16.59 -32.10 -8.58
N THR A 19 15.54 -32.00 -9.39
CA THR A 19 14.16 -32.23 -8.92
C THR A 19 13.98 -33.69 -8.50
N ASN A 20 13.27 -33.92 -7.39
CA ASN A 20 12.91 -35.27 -6.94
C ASN A 20 11.81 -35.86 -7.82
N THR A 21 12.19 -36.36 -9.00
CA THR A 21 11.27 -36.86 -10.03
C THR A 21 10.45 -38.06 -9.57
N ARG A 22 11.05 -38.93 -8.74
CA ARG A 22 10.34 -40.07 -8.14
C ARG A 22 9.20 -39.61 -7.24
N ARG A 23 9.45 -38.64 -6.36
CA ARG A 23 8.44 -38.13 -5.44
C ARG A 23 7.35 -37.32 -6.15
N LEU A 24 7.72 -36.47 -7.10
CA LEU A 24 6.79 -35.53 -7.74
C LEU A 24 6.03 -36.11 -8.94
N PHE A 25 6.67 -37.00 -9.70
CA PHE A 25 6.14 -37.50 -10.97
C PHE A 25 6.04 -39.02 -11.03
N GLY A 26 6.48 -39.75 -10.00
CA GLY A 26 6.49 -41.21 -9.98
C GLY A 26 7.46 -41.83 -11.00
N SER A 27 8.40 -41.06 -11.55
CA SER A 27 9.37 -41.53 -12.55
C SER A 27 10.70 -41.95 -11.93
N GLU A 28 11.60 -42.54 -12.73
CA GLU A 28 12.93 -42.91 -12.24
C GLU A 28 13.72 -41.67 -11.77
N PRO A 29 14.50 -41.80 -10.66
CA PRO A 29 15.25 -40.69 -10.11
C PRO A 29 16.43 -40.34 -11.03
N ILE A 30 16.63 -39.05 -11.29
CA ILE A 30 17.79 -38.52 -12.04
C ILE A 30 19.09 -38.69 -11.22
N THR A 31 18.99 -38.48 -9.92
CA THR A 31 20.08 -38.64 -8.93
C THR A 31 19.51 -39.34 -7.69
N PRO A 32 20.31 -40.17 -7.00
CA PRO A 32 19.93 -40.67 -5.67
C PRO A 32 19.92 -39.57 -4.59
N TYR A 33 20.45 -38.37 -4.87
CA TYR A 33 20.58 -37.27 -3.91
C TYR A 33 19.85 -36.00 -4.40
N PRO A 34 18.51 -36.01 -4.49
CA PRO A 34 17.75 -34.89 -5.02
C PRO A 34 17.80 -33.65 -4.11
N LYS A 35 17.24 -32.54 -4.59
CA LYS A 35 17.33 -31.23 -3.92
C LYS A 35 16.72 -31.16 -2.53
N ASP A 36 15.77 -32.04 -2.19
CA ASP A 36 15.15 -32.21 -0.88
C ASP A 36 15.93 -33.22 0.01
N GLY A 37 17.00 -33.83 -0.51
CA GLY A 37 17.73 -34.89 0.17
C GLY A 37 18.40 -34.48 1.48
N ILE A 38 18.86 -33.23 1.61
CA ILE A 38 19.39 -32.71 2.89
C ILE A 38 18.27 -32.64 3.95
N ASN A 39 17.06 -32.18 3.57
CA ASN A 39 15.92 -32.13 4.49
C ASN A 39 15.55 -33.53 4.98
N ASP A 40 15.41 -34.48 4.07
CA ASP A 40 15.00 -35.85 4.41
C ASP A 40 16.06 -36.55 5.27
N HIS A 41 17.34 -36.26 5.05
CA HIS A 41 18.43 -36.74 5.90
C HIS A 41 18.36 -36.17 7.32
N VAL A 42 18.15 -34.86 7.45
CA VAL A 42 18.12 -34.18 8.75
C VAL A 42 16.88 -34.59 9.57
N VAL A 43 15.71 -34.68 8.92
CA VAL A 43 14.43 -34.94 9.60
C VAL A 43 14.22 -36.43 9.87
N ALA A 44 14.54 -37.30 8.90
CA ALA A 44 14.21 -38.73 8.97
C ALA A 44 15.43 -39.66 8.99
N GLY A 45 16.65 -39.13 8.92
CA GLY A 45 17.88 -39.94 8.83
C GLY A 45 18.02 -40.69 7.49
N ALA A 46 17.28 -40.26 6.46
CA ALA A 46 17.29 -40.94 5.16
C ALA A 46 18.67 -40.88 4.49
N PRO A 47 19.08 -41.91 3.73
CA PRO A 47 20.35 -41.93 3.00
C PRO A 47 20.27 -41.12 1.69
N THR A 48 19.86 -39.86 1.80
CA THR A 48 19.51 -38.95 0.68
C THR A 48 20.53 -37.83 0.47
N VAL A 49 21.68 -37.91 1.13
CA VAL A 49 22.84 -37.01 0.96
C VAL A 49 24.01 -37.79 0.34
N ASN A 50 24.80 -37.12 -0.49
CA ASN A 50 25.89 -37.74 -1.21
C ASN A 50 27.06 -38.09 -0.26
N PRO A 51 27.39 -39.37 -0.06
CA PRO A 51 28.49 -39.80 0.82
C PRO A 51 29.86 -39.37 0.30
N GLU A 52 30.00 -39.06 -1.00
CA GLU A 52 31.24 -38.56 -1.59
C GLU A 52 31.52 -37.08 -1.28
N ARG A 53 30.58 -36.40 -0.59
CA ARG A 53 30.67 -34.97 -0.24
C ARG A 53 30.85 -34.06 -1.46
N ALA A 54 30.11 -34.38 -2.52
CA ALA A 54 30.03 -33.63 -3.75
C ALA A 54 28.57 -33.40 -4.14
N GLY A 55 28.32 -32.33 -4.88
CA GLY A 55 27.00 -31.97 -5.35
C GLY A 55 26.92 -30.49 -5.67
N THR A 56 25.77 -30.06 -6.17
CA THR A 56 25.51 -28.65 -6.50
C THR A 56 24.83 -27.89 -5.36
N LYS A 57 24.49 -28.58 -4.25
CA LYS A 57 24.04 -28.00 -2.98
C LYS A 57 24.88 -28.52 -1.81
N CYS A 58 25.07 -27.65 -0.82
CA CYS A 58 25.78 -27.95 0.42
C CYS A 58 25.07 -27.33 1.62
N ALA A 59 25.05 -28.03 2.75
CA ALA A 59 24.62 -27.49 4.03
C ALA A 59 25.64 -27.84 5.13
N PHE A 60 25.82 -26.91 6.08
CA PHE A 60 26.57 -27.16 7.31
C PHE A 60 25.58 -27.47 8.42
N TRP A 61 25.46 -28.74 8.80
CA TRP A 61 24.51 -29.20 9.80
C TRP A 61 25.13 -29.16 11.20
N TYR A 62 24.65 -28.21 12.00
CA TYR A 62 24.98 -28.06 13.42
C TYR A 62 23.84 -28.63 14.27
N GLN A 63 24.20 -29.37 15.32
CA GLN A 63 23.26 -29.78 16.36
C GLN A 63 23.63 -29.06 17.65
N VAL A 64 22.76 -28.15 18.09
CA VAL A 64 23.01 -27.29 19.25
C VAL A 64 21.89 -27.53 20.26
N THR A 65 22.26 -27.84 21.50
CA THR A 65 21.30 -27.90 22.62
C THR A 65 21.39 -26.59 23.39
N VAL A 66 20.32 -25.81 23.40
CA VAL A 66 20.23 -24.54 24.12
C VAL A 66 19.26 -24.72 25.30
N PRO A 67 19.70 -24.60 26.56
CA PRO A 67 18.80 -24.68 27.71
C PRO A 67 17.86 -23.45 27.74
N PRO A 68 16.72 -23.50 28.45
CA PRO A 68 15.85 -22.33 28.64
C PRO A 68 16.64 -21.12 29.17
N GLY A 69 16.47 -19.95 28.53
CA GLY A 69 17.22 -18.73 28.84
C GLY A 69 18.71 -18.77 28.45
N GLY A 70 19.20 -19.89 27.90
CA GLY A 70 20.58 -20.02 27.42
C GLY A 70 20.78 -19.35 26.06
N THR A 71 22.04 -19.06 25.73
CA THR A 71 22.44 -18.55 24.42
C THR A 71 23.52 -19.44 23.83
N ALA A 72 23.43 -19.70 22.54
CA ALA A 72 24.45 -20.38 21.76
C ALA A 72 24.77 -19.55 20.51
N GLU A 73 26.05 -19.45 20.16
CA GLU A 73 26.50 -18.61 19.05
C GLU A 73 27.25 -19.45 18.01
N LEU A 74 26.84 -19.31 16.75
CA LEU A 74 27.52 -19.89 15.59
C LEU A 74 28.17 -18.78 14.78
N ARG A 75 29.50 -18.74 14.74
CA ARG A 75 30.25 -17.77 13.94
C ARG A 75 30.62 -18.39 12.59
N LEU A 76 30.09 -17.83 11.50
CA LEU A 76 30.31 -18.30 10.14
C LEU A 76 30.93 -17.19 9.29
N ARG A 77 31.89 -17.55 8.42
CA ARG A 77 32.54 -16.60 7.51
C ARG A 77 32.96 -17.26 6.21
N LEU A 78 32.39 -16.81 5.11
CA LEU A 78 32.88 -17.15 3.77
C LEU A 78 34.18 -16.41 3.47
N ARG A 79 35.16 -17.11 2.89
CA ARG A 79 36.46 -16.54 2.48
C ARG A 79 36.93 -17.13 1.16
N PRO A 80 37.65 -16.36 0.32
CA PRO A 80 38.27 -16.89 -0.87
C PRO A 80 39.30 -17.98 -0.55
N THR A 81 39.34 -19.02 -1.36
CA THR A 81 40.37 -20.06 -1.28
C THR A 81 41.74 -19.45 -1.57
N GLY A 82 42.73 -19.69 -0.70
CA GLY A 82 44.14 -19.34 -0.96
C GLY A 82 44.64 -17.95 -0.51
N LYS A 83 43.81 -17.08 0.10
CA LYS A 83 44.33 -15.85 0.74
C LYS A 83 45.17 -16.20 1.98
N ALA A 84 46.38 -15.63 2.06
CA ALA A 84 47.34 -15.84 3.15
C ALA A 84 46.80 -15.32 4.49
N GLY A 85 46.90 -16.16 5.52
CA GLY A 85 46.29 -16.00 6.84
C GLY A 85 45.61 -17.31 7.22
N GLY A 86 46.35 -18.18 7.92
CA GLY A 86 46.08 -19.61 8.07
C GLY A 86 44.63 -20.02 8.42
N ARG A 87 44.35 -21.32 8.30
CA ARG A 87 43.03 -21.93 8.63
C ARG A 87 42.65 -21.86 10.12
N THR A 88 43.46 -21.18 10.94
CA THR A 88 43.27 -21.03 12.39
C THR A 88 41.99 -20.24 12.70
N GLN A 89 41.25 -20.68 13.71
CA GLN A 89 40.02 -20.04 14.18
C GLN A 89 40.25 -18.56 14.55
N GLU A 90 41.39 -18.22 15.15
CA GLU A 90 41.79 -16.86 15.50
C GLU A 90 41.92 -15.93 14.26
N ALA A 91 42.45 -16.45 13.15
CA ALA A 91 42.54 -15.72 11.88
C ALA A 91 41.17 -15.59 11.16
N ALA A 92 40.14 -16.31 11.60
CA ALA A 92 38.80 -16.25 11.02
C ALA A 92 37.81 -15.42 11.84
N PHE A 93 37.85 -15.61 13.16
CA PHE A 93 36.87 -15.14 14.14
C PHE A 93 37.50 -14.42 15.33
N GLY A 94 38.79 -14.05 15.27
CA GLY A 94 39.44 -13.21 16.27
C GLY A 94 39.02 -11.75 16.17
N ALA A 95 39.81 -10.84 16.75
CA ALA A 95 39.47 -9.41 16.91
C ALA A 95 39.04 -8.66 15.62
N GLY A 96 39.41 -9.14 14.43
CA GLY A 96 38.91 -8.59 13.17
C GLY A 96 37.40 -8.82 12.95
N PHE A 97 36.88 -9.99 13.34
CA PHE A 97 35.46 -10.31 13.26
C PHE A 97 34.66 -9.45 14.25
N ASP A 98 35.09 -9.42 15.52
CA ASP A 98 34.40 -8.64 16.56
C ASP A 98 34.37 -7.15 16.23
N ARG A 99 35.46 -6.60 15.67
CA ARG A 99 35.50 -5.22 15.18
C ARG A 99 34.48 -4.97 14.06
N VAL A 100 34.32 -5.90 13.12
CA VAL A 100 33.31 -5.76 12.04
C VAL A 100 31.91 -5.79 12.63
N MET A 101 31.59 -6.77 13.49
CA MET A 101 30.27 -6.88 14.10
C MET A 101 29.92 -5.65 14.95
N THR A 102 30.88 -5.17 15.75
CA THR A 102 30.72 -3.96 16.57
C THR A 102 30.53 -2.73 15.68
N GLY A 103 31.36 -2.58 14.64
CA GLY A 103 31.27 -1.45 13.70
C GLY A 103 29.93 -1.42 12.96
N ARG A 104 29.47 -2.57 12.42
CA ARG A 104 28.17 -2.67 11.73
C ARG A 104 26.99 -2.37 12.66
N ARG A 105 27.06 -2.77 13.93
CA ARG A 105 26.03 -2.41 14.93
C ARG A 105 25.99 -0.90 15.18
N ALA A 106 27.15 -0.29 15.42
CA ALA A 106 27.24 1.15 15.66
C ALA A 106 26.78 1.98 14.45
N GLU A 107 27.17 1.59 13.23
CA GLU A 107 26.71 2.24 12.00
C GLU A 107 25.20 2.10 11.81
N ALA A 108 24.61 0.94 12.15
CA ALA A 108 23.16 0.77 12.11
C ALA A 108 22.46 1.66 13.15
N ASP A 109 23.01 1.75 14.36
CA ASP A 109 22.47 2.61 15.43
C ASP A 109 22.54 4.09 15.03
N GLU A 110 23.65 4.54 14.45
CA GLU A 110 23.84 5.90 13.92
C GLU A 110 22.86 6.21 12.78
N PHE A 111 22.74 5.31 11.81
CA PHE A 111 21.82 5.46 10.67
C PHE A 111 20.36 5.64 11.12
N TYR A 112 19.86 4.80 12.03
CA TYR A 112 18.49 4.94 12.51
C TYR A 112 18.29 6.14 13.45
N ALA A 113 19.33 6.56 14.16
CA ALA A 113 19.28 7.79 14.95
C ALA A 113 19.13 9.04 14.08
N GLU A 114 19.75 9.08 12.89
CA GLU A 114 19.59 10.18 11.93
C GLU A 114 18.17 10.28 11.36
N LEU A 115 17.51 9.14 11.13
CA LEU A 115 16.14 9.09 10.64
C LEU A 115 15.09 9.50 11.69
N THR A 116 15.45 9.37 12.98
CA THR A 116 14.56 9.61 14.11
C THR A 116 14.39 11.11 14.36
N PRO A 117 13.17 11.67 14.32
CA PRO A 117 12.94 13.08 14.64
C PRO A 117 13.45 13.40 16.05
N ARG A 118 14.05 14.58 16.25
CA ARG A 118 14.62 14.96 17.57
C ARG A 118 13.57 15.08 18.68
N THR A 119 12.31 15.26 18.31
CA THR A 119 11.17 15.40 19.22
C THR A 119 10.41 14.10 19.42
N ALA A 120 10.79 13.01 18.73
CA ALA A 120 10.22 11.69 18.93
C ALA A 120 10.70 11.08 20.26
N SER A 121 9.81 10.33 20.90
CA SER A 121 10.11 9.51 22.07
C SER A 121 11.02 8.33 21.71
N ALA A 122 11.68 7.75 22.73
CA ALA A 122 12.47 6.53 22.53
C ALA A 122 11.62 5.35 22.04
N ASP A 123 10.33 5.33 22.40
CA ASP A 123 9.40 4.28 21.99
C ASP A 123 8.99 4.44 20.52
N GLU A 124 8.70 5.65 20.07
CA GLU A 124 8.49 5.94 18.64
C GLU A 124 9.75 5.65 17.81
N ALA A 125 10.95 5.95 18.33
CA ALA A 125 12.22 5.58 17.70
C ALA A 125 12.37 4.07 17.51
N LEU A 126 11.95 3.27 18.51
CA LEU A 126 11.92 1.82 18.43
C LEU A 126 10.94 1.33 17.35
N VAL A 127 9.74 1.90 17.30
CA VAL A 127 8.72 1.60 16.28
C VAL A 127 9.25 1.86 14.87
N MET A 128 9.79 3.05 14.62
CA MET A 128 10.34 3.42 13.30
C MET A 128 11.48 2.50 12.88
N ARG A 129 12.42 2.20 13.79
CA ARG A 129 13.55 1.33 13.48
C ARG A 129 13.09 -0.06 13.04
N GLN A 130 12.11 -0.64 13.74
CA GLN A 130 11.59 -1.95 13.40
C GLN A 130 10.75 -1.93 12.12
N ALA A 131 9.96 -0.87 11.89
CA ALA A 131 9.20 -0.70 10.65
C ALA A 131 10.14 -0.62 9.43
N PHE A 132 11.14 0.26 9.45
CA PHE A 132 12.12 0.37 8.36
C PHE A 132 12.95 -0.91 8.16
N ALA A 133 13.39 -1.54 9.25
CA ALA A 133 14.12 -2.81 9.17
C ALA A 133 13.25 -3.92 8.55
N GLY A 134 11.96 -3.96 8.91
CA GLY A 134 10.98 -4.87 8.33
C GLY A 134 10.79 -4.65 6.83
N MET A 135 10.62 -3.40 6.39
CA MET A 135 10.53 -3.05 4.96
C MET A 135 11.75 -3.55 4.16
N LEU A 136 12.96 -3.38 4.71
CA LEU A 136 14.19 -3.88 4.08
C LEU A 136 14.26 -5.40 4.08
N TRP A 137 13.75 -6.05 5.14
CA TRP A 137 13.73 -7.50 5.26
C TRP A 137 12.73 -8.16 4.31
N SER A 138 11.61 -7.50 3.99
CA SER A 138 10.57 -7.98 3.06
C SER A 138 10.97 -7.90 1.58
N LYS A 139 12.17 -7.39 1.24
CA LYS A 139 12.71 -7.48 -0.11
C LYS A 139 13.02 -8.95 -0.47
N GLN A 140 12.41 -9.46 -1.54
CA GLN A 140 12.59 -10.84 -2.01
C GLN A 140 12.80 -10.91 -3.52
N LEU A 141 13.55 -11.93 -3.97
CA LEU A 141 13.58 -12.28 -5.39
C LEU A 141 12.24 -12.89 -5.78
N PHE A 142 11.53 -12.23 -6.67
CA PHE A 142 10.34 -12.75 -7.32
C PHE A 142 10.71 -13.21 -8.72
N TYR A 143 10.62 -14.53 -8.94
CA TYR A 143 10.86 -15.15 -10.24
C TYR A 143 9.59 -15.82 -10.76
N TYR A 144 8.96 -15.24 -11.77
CA TYR A 144 7.81 -15.84 -12.43
C TYR A 144 7.75 -15.44 -13.92
N ASP A 145 8.04 -16.42 -14.78
CA ASP A 145 7.81 -16.35 -16.22
C ASP A 145 6.51 -17.11 -16.54
N VAL A 146 5.45 -16.36 -16.84
CA VAL A 146 4.12 -16.93 -17.12
C VAL A 146 4.17 -17.79 -18.39
N LYS A 147 4.89 -17.37 -19.41
CA LYS A 147 5.00 -18.13 -20.67
C LYS A 147 5.67 -19.47 -20.41
N ARG A 148 6.80 -19.49 -19.70
CA ARG A 148 7.52 -20.71 -19.31
C ARG A 148 6.68 -21.60 -18.41
N TRP A 149 5.93 -21.03 -17.47
CA TRP A 149 5.03 -21.77 -16.59
C TRP A 149 3.94 -22.53 -17.38
N LEU A 150 3.32 -21.87 -18.36
CA LEU A 150 2.25 -22.45 -19.17
C LEU A 150 2.77 -23.46 -20.20
N ASP A 151 3.88 -23.16 -20.86
CA ASP A 151 4.46 -24.01 -21.91
C ASP A 151 5.22 -25.21 -21.33
N GLY A 152 5.72 -25.07 -20.10
CA GLY A 152 6.58 -26.03 -19.44
C GLY A 152 8.06 -25.85 -19.79
N ASP A 153 8.91 -26.52 -19.00
CA ASP A 153 10.32 -26.64 -19.31
C ASP A 153 10.53 -27.67 -20.43
N PRO A 154 11.18 -27.34 -21.57
CA PRO A 154 11.49 -28.27 -22.64
C PRO A 154 12.30 -29.50 -22.20
N ALA A 155 13.04 -29.42 -21.09
CA ALA A 155 13.81 -30.52 -20.52
C ALA A 155 12.99 -31.38 -19.53
N GLN A 156 11.72 -31.05 -19.28
CA GLN A 156 10.82 -31.78 -18.40
C GLN A 156 9.63 -32.34 -19.19
N PRO A 157 8.86 -33.30 -18.65
CA PRO A 157 7.62 -33.73 -19.27
C PRO A 157 6.67 -32.54 -19.53
N PRO A 158 5.90 -32.57 -20.63
CA PRO A 158 4.98 -31.49 -20.94
C PRO A 158 3.93 -31.31 -19.83
N PRO A 159 3.52 -30.07 -19.54
CA PRO A 159 2.49 -29.79 -18.56
C PRO A 159 1.13 -30.35 -19.00
N PRO A 160 0.21 -30.66 -18.07
CA PRO A 160 -1.14 -31.09 -18.39
C PRO A 160 -1.89 -30.00 -19.20
N PRO A 161 -2.75 -30.37 -20.18
CA PRO A 161 -3.43 -29.40 -21.06
C PRO A 161 -4.23 -28.32 -20.33
N GLU A 162 -4.81 -28.66 -19.18
CA GLU A 162 -5.61 -27.76 -18.33
C GLU A 162 -4.80 -26.54 -17.87
N ARG A 163 -3.47 -26.66 -17.74
CA ARG A 163 -2.59 -25.56 -17.33
C ARG A 163 -2.67 -24.35 -18.27
N ARG A 164 -3.00 -24.56 -19.55
CA ARG A 164 -3.10 -23.48 -20.55
C ARG A 164 -4.19 -22.45 -20.25
N ASN A 165 -5.19 -22.82 -19.44
CA ASN A 165 -6.30 -21.96 -19.05
C ASN A 165 -6.28 -21.65 -17.54
N GLY A 166 -5.17 -21.96 -16.85
CA GLY A 166 -5.02 -21.73 -15.42
C GLY A 166 -4.69 -20.27 -15.07
N ARG A 167 -4.26 -20.09 -13.81
CA ARG A 167 -3.82 -18.81 -13.25
C ARG A 167 -2.96 -17.99 -14.22
N ASN A 168 -3.33 -16.74 -14.42
CA ASN A 168 -2.60 -15.75 -15.24
C ASN A 168 -2.39 -16.16 -16.71
N ALA A 169 -3.16 -17.10 -17.26
CA ALA A 169 -2.98 -17.58 -18.64
C ALA A 169 -2.99 -16.48 -19.72
N ARG A 170 -3.65 -15.34 -19.44
CA ARG A 170 -3.71 -14.18 -20.34
C ARG A 170 -2.47 -13.29 -20.30
N TRP A 171 -1.62 -13.44 -19.28
CA TRP A 171 -0.45 -12.61 -19.01
C TRP A 171 0.85 -13.23 -19.50
N ARG A 172 0.85 -13.82 -20.71
CA ARG A 172 2.04 -14.47 -21.28
C ARG A 172 3.23 -13.53 -21.50
N ASN A 173 3.01 -12.22 -21.45
CA ASN A 173 4.06 -11.20 -21.48
C ASN A 173 4.79 -11.03 -20.14
N PHE A 174 4.19 -11.47 -19.03
CA PHE A 174 4.74 -11.29 -17.70
C PHE A 174 5.96 -12.20 -17.49
N ASP A 175 7.10 -11.57 -17.22
CA ASP A 175 8.39 -12.22 -16.97
C ASP A 175 9.16 -11.43 -15.90
N ALA A 176 8.94 -11.80 -14.64
CA ALA A 176 9.64 -11.17 -13.51
C ALA A 176 10.86 -11.99 -13.12
N PHE A 177 12.03 -11.36 -13.03
CA PHE A 177 13.21 -11.89 -12.34
C PHE A 177 13.89 -10.74 -11.61
N ASP A 178 13.30 -10.33 -10.49
CA ASP A 178 13.65 -9.07 -9.83
C ASP A 178 13.53 -9.12 -8.31
N ILE A 179 14.21 -8.20 -7.62
CA ILE A 179 14.01 -7.97 -6.19
C ILE A 179 12.84 -7.03 -6.00
N MET A 180 11.80 -7.51 -5.33
CA MET A 180 10.59 -6.75 -5.06
C MET A 180 10.31 -6.67 -3.56
N SER A 181 9.64 -5.59 -3.14
CA SER A 181 9.15 -5.47 -1.76
C SER A 181 7.84 -6.24 -1.62
N MET A 182 7.80 -7.21 -0.71
CA MET A 182 6.60 -7.99 -0.44
C MET A 182 5.77 -7.38 0.70
N PRO A 183 4.45 -7.59 0.74
CA PRO A 183 3.62 -7.22 1.88
C PRO A 183 4.11 -7.92 3.15
N ASP A 184 4.34 -9.23 3.06
CA ASP A 184 4.84 -10.07 4.16
C ASP A 184 5.83 -11.09 3.60
N LYS A 185 7.00 -11.26 4.21
CA LYS A 185 8.05 -12.16 3.69
C LYS A 185 7.68 -13.66 3.76
N TRP A 186 6.76 -14.01 4.64
CA TRP A 186 6.39 -15.37 5.00
C TRP A 186 5.02 -15.75 4.46
N GLU A 187 3.98 -14.99 4.79
CA GLU A 187 2.58 -15.31 4.45
C GLU A 187 2.20 -14.85 3.05
N TYR A 188 2.73 -13.69 2.64
CA TYR A 188 2.51 -13.11 1.32
C TYR A 188 3.84 -12.91 0.57
N PRO A 189 4.61 -13.99 0.27
CA PRO A 189 5.93 -13.90 -0.39
C PRO A 189 5.82 -13.59 -1.89
N TRP A 190 4.89 -12.69 -2.23
CA TRP A 190 4.47 -12.28 -3.55
C TRP A 190 3.99 -10.83 -3.51
N PHE A 191 4.06 -10.12 -4.64
CA PHE A 191 3.74 -8.69 -4.67
C PHE A 191 2.24 -8.45 -4.90
N ALA A 192 1.72 -7.37 -4.33
CA ALA A 192 0.49 -6.73 -4.77
C ALA A 192 0.81 -5.29 -5.23
N ALA A 193 0.23 -4.88 -6.36
CA ALA A 193 0.61 -3.64 -7.03
C ALA A 193 0.20 -2.37 -6.27
N TRP A 194 -0.91 -2.41 -5.53
CA TRP A 194 -1.32 -1.27 -4.72
C TRP A 194 -0.57 -1.22 -3.38
N ASP A 195 -0.33 -2.36 -2.71
CA ASP A 195 0.55 -2.45 -1.53
C ASP A 195 1.92 -1.84 -1.80
N LEU A 196 2.51 -2.16 -2.96
CA LEU A 196 3.83 -1.69 -3.36
C LEU A 196 3.92 -0.16 -3.37
N ALA A 197 2.83 0.54 -3.68
CA ALA A 197 2.80 2.01 -3.64
C ALA A 197 3.01 2.54 -2.22
N PHE A 198 2.38 1.94 -1.21
CA PHE A 198 2.59 2.28 0.21
C PHE A 198 3.97 1.85 0.70
N HIS A 199 4.46 0.69 0.25
CA HIS A 199 5.83 0.24 0.55
C HIS A 199 6.85 1.29 0.11
N CYS A 200 6.67 1.85 -1.09
CA CYS A 200 7.58 2.83 -1.65
C CYS A 200 7.63 4.12 -0.84
N VAL A 201 6.52 4.57 -0.24
CA VAL A 201 6.51 5.74 0.64
C VAL A 201 7.37 5.50 1.88
N ALA A 202 7.23 4.34 2.54
CA ALA A 202 8.08 3.99 3.68
C ALA A 202 9.55 3.80 3.26
N LEU A 203 9.80 3.08 2.16
CA LEU A 203 11.15 2.81 1.65
C LEU A 203 11.88 4.07 1.17
N ALA A 204 11.18 5.12 0.76
CA ALA A 204 11.81 6.35 0.27
C ALA A 204 12.70 7.03 1.33
N HIS A 205 12.44 6.80 2.61
CA HIS A 205 13.27 7.34 3.71
C HIS A 205 14.62 6.64 3.87
N VAL A 206 14.74 5.38 3.42
CA VAL A 206 15.94 4.55 3.63
C VAL A 206 16.62 4.11 2.35
N ASP A 207 15.88 4.03 1.25
CA ASP A 207 16.33 3.59 -0.07
C ASP A 207 15.43 4.18 -1.18
N PRO A 208 15.49 5.50 -1.42
CA PRO A 208 14.66 6.18 -2.42
C PRO A 208 14.92 5.69 -3.85
N ALA A 209 16.14 5.24 -4.15
CA ALA A 209 16.47 4.65 -5.44
C ALA A 209 15.67 3.36 -5.67
N PHE A 210 15.60 2.48 -4.68
CA PHE A 210 14.77 1.27 -4.76
C PHE A 210 13.28 1.60 -4.82
N ALA A 211 12.77 2.53 -4.00
CA ALA A 211 11.36 2.92 -4.04
C ALA A 211 10.92 3.41 -5.45
N LYS A 212 11.72 4.29 -6.06
CA LYS A 212 11.48 4.75 -7.44
C LYS A 212 11.55 3.62 -8.46
N TYR A 213 12.53 2.72 -8.29
CA TYR A 213 12.68 1.55 -9.15
C TYR A 213 11.45 0.65 -9.11
N GLN A 214 10.92 0.36 -7.93
CA GLN A 214 9.73 -0.48 -7.74
C GLN A 214 8.48 0.08 -8.44
N LEU A 215 8.24 1.40 -8.36
CA LEU A 215 7.13 2.05 -9.06
C LEU A 215 7.28 1.96 -10.59
N ILE A 216 8.50 2.09 -11.11
CA ILE A 216 8.78 1.91 -12.55
C ILE A 216 8.67 0.43 -12.96
N LEU A 217 9.05 -0.50 -12.07
CA LEU A 217 9.11 -1.94 -12.36
C LEU A 217 7.74 -2.49 -12.80
N LEU A 218 6.67 -2.18 -12.05
CA LEU A 218 5.30 -2.60 -12.40
C LEU A 218 4.85 -2.11 -13.78
N CYS A 219 5.46 -1.03 -14.26
CA CYS A 219 5.17 -0.40 -15.54
C CYS A 219 6.07 -0.87 -16.70
N ARG A 220 6.97 -1.83 -16.46
CA ARG A 220 7.86 -2.37 -17.49
C ARG A 220 7.09 -3.22 -18.51
N GLU A 221 7.63 -3.31 -19.70
CA GLU A 221 7.04 -4.02 -20.86
C GLU A 221 6.81 -5.51 -20.59
N TRP A 222 7.58 -6.09 -19.67
CA TRP A 222 7.47 -7.47 -19.20
C TRP A 222 6.72 -7.61 -17.86
N PHE A 223 6.13 -6.53 -17.35
CA PHE A 223 5.21 -6.54 -16.19
C PHE A 223 3.82 -6.06 -16.61
N GLN A 224 3.72 -4.82 -17.08
CA GLN A 224 2.48 -4.20 -17.55
C GLN A 224 1.95 -4.96 -18.78
N HIS A 225 0.66 -5.31 -18.76
CA HIS A 225 0.04 -5.96 -19.90
C HIS A 225 0.02 -5.01 -21.12
N PRO A 226 0.15 -5.51 -22.37
CA PRO A 226 0.16 -4.66 -23.57
C PRO A 226 -1.06 -3.76 -23.78
N ASN A 227 -2.18 -4.03 -23.10
CA ASN A 227 -3.36 -3.16 -23.11
C ASN A 227 -3.29 -1.99 -22.11
N GLY A 228 -2.27 -1.95 -21.24
CA GLY A 228 -2.07 -0.94 -20.21
C GLY A 228 -2.40 -1.36 -18.77
N ALA A 229 -2.99 -2.53 -18.54
CA ALA A 229 -3.28 -3.03 -17.20
C ALA A 229 -1.98 -3.27 -16.40
N LEU A 230 -1.97 -2.87 -15.13
CA LEU A 230 -0.92 -3.25 -14.19
C LEU A 230 -1.28 -4.61 -13.58
N PRO A 231 -0.31 -5.53 -13.36
CA PRO A 231 -0.60 -6.83 -12.76
C PRO A 231 -1.01 -6.63 -11.30
N ALA A 232 -2.21 -7.03 -10.91
CA ALA A 232 -2.72 -6.78 -9.55
C ALA A 232 -1.93 -7.54 -8.47
N TYR A 233 -1.98 -8.87 -8.47
CA TYR A 233 -1.25 -9.71 -7.51
C TYR A 233 -1.06 -11.12 -8.05
N GLU A 234 -0.17 -11.94 -7.44
CA GLU A 234 0.24 -13.23 -8.01
C GLU A 234 -0.92 -14.17 -8.38
N TRP A 235 -2.00 -14.14 -7.59
CA TRP A 235 -3.14 -15.05 -7.77
C TRP A 235 -4.04 -14.69 -8.96
N ASP A 236 -4.20 -13.39 -9.26
CA ASP A 236 -4.87 -12.92 -10.45
C ASP A 236 -4.28 -11.57 -10.90
N PHE A 237 -3.47 -11.60 -11.96
CA PHE A 237 -2.94 -10.37 -12.53
C PHE A 237 -4.01 -9.54 -13.24
N SER A 238 -5.12 -10.14 -13.66
CA SER A 238 -6.22 -9.47 -14.37
C SER A 238 -7.20 -8.76 -13.46
N ASP A 239 -7.13 -8.97 -12.14
CA ASP A 239 -7.91 -8.20 -11.19
C ASP A 239 -7.53 -6.71 -11.23
N VAL A 240 -8.41 -5.88 -10.68
CA VAL A 240 -8.21 -4.43 -10.64
C VAL A 240 -7.88 -4.00 -9.22
N ASN A 241 -6.88 -3.15 -9.08
CA ASN A 241 -6.42 -2.61 -7.80
C ASN A 241 -6.54 -1.08 -7.80
N PRO A 242 -6.61 -0.42 -6.63
CA PRO A 242 -6.60 1.04 -6.56
C PRO A 242 -5.39 1.64 -7.30
N PRO A 243 -5.59 2.61 -8.21
CA PRO A 243 -4.53 3.22 -9.01
C PRO A 243 -3.74 4.29 -8.21
N VAL A 244 -3.12 3.88 -7.11
CA VAL A 244 -2.42 4.76 -6.16
C VAL A 244 -0.96 5.05 -6.56
N GLN A 245 -0.46 4.50 -7.66
CA GLN A 245 0.95 4.59 -8.07
C GLN A 245 1.37 6.03 -8.43
N ALA A 246 0.49 6.83 -9.04
CA ALA A 246 0.79 8.24 -9.32
C ALA A 246 0.90 9.07 -8.03
N TRP A 247 0.06 8.79 -7.04
CA TRP A 247 0.16 9.42 -5.72
C TRP A 247 1.47 9.04 -5.04
N ALA A 248 1.80 7.75 -4.98
CA ALA A 248 3.06 7.30 -4.40
C ALA A 248 4.29 7.87 -5.12
N ALA A 249 4.26 8.02 -6.45
CA ALA A 249 5.34 8.68 -7.18
C ALA A 249 5.57 10.13 -6.74
N LEU A 250 4.50 10.89 -6.47
CA LEU A 250 4.60 12.25 -5.94
C LEU A 250 5.15 12.27 -4.50
N GLU A 251 4.70 11.37 -3.63
CA GLU A 251 5.22 11.25 -2.26
C GLU A 251 6.71 10.87 -2.25
N VAL A 252 7.10 9.83 -3.00
CA VAL A 252 8.51 9.39 -3.12
C VAL A 252 9.39 10.50 -3.69
N PHE A 253 8.90 11.23 -4.69
CA PHE A 253 9.60 12.39 -5.24
C PHE A 253 9.79 13.48 -4.19
N ALA A 254 8.77 13.78 -3.39
CA ALA A 254 8.84 14.78 -2.33
C ALA A 254 9.79 14.36 -1.19
N ILE A 255 9.68 13.11 -0.72
CA ILE A 255 10.55 12.54 0.33
C ILE A 255 12.02 12.54 -0.12
N ASP A 256 12.29 12.25 -1.39
CA ASP A 256 13.64 12.33 -1.98
C ASP A 256 14.09 13.77 -2.34
N GLY A 257 13.43 14.79 -1.77
CA GLY A 257 13.85 16.19 -1.88
C GLY A 257 13.35 16.95 -3.11
N GLY A 258 12.56 16.30 -3.99
CA GLY A 258 11.81 16.98 -5.05
C GLY A 258 12.65 17.42 -6.25
N ARG A 259 13.68 16.66 -6.62
CA ARG A 259 14.62 17.04 -7.70
C ARG A 259 14.66 16.07 -8.89
N ASP A 260 14.24 14.83 -8.70
CA ASP A 260 14.31 13.80 -9.74
C ASP A 260 13.15 13.88 -10.74
N ILE A 261 13.23 14.87 -11.63
CA ILE A 261 12.23 15.11 -12.69
C ILE A 261 12.24 13.98 -13.72
N GLU A 262 13.38 13.31 -13.95
CA GLU A 262 13.47 12.18 -14.88
C GLU A 262 12.63 11.00 -14.39
N PHE A 263 12.72 10.65 -13.11
CA PHE A 263 11.87 9.64 -12.49
C PHE A 263 10.38 9.95 -12.72
N LEU A 264 9.93 11.15 -12.38
CA LEU A 264 8.54 11.56 -12.58
C LEU A 264 8.12 11.49 -14.04
N SER A 265 8.98 11.94 -14.96
CA SER A 265 8.68 11.88 -16.40
C SER A 265 8.49 10.44 -16.88
N ARG A 266 9.36 9.52 -16.43
CA ARG A 266 9.33 8.11 -16.85
C ARG A 266 8.12 7.37 -16.31
N VAL A 267 7.80 7.53 -15.03
CA VAL A 267 6.62 6.89 -14.43
C VAL A 267 5.33 7.48 -15.00
N PHE A 268 5.31 8.79 -15.27
CA PHE A 268 4.16 9.46 -15.88
C PHE A 268 3.82 8.92 -17.28
N ASP A 269 4.81 8.72 -18.16
CA ASP A 269 4.58 8.16 -19.49
C ASP A 269 3.96 6.77 -19.45
N LYS A 270 4.36 5.96 -18.46
CA LYS A 270 3.83 4.62 -18.28
C LYS A 270 2.43 4.61 -17.68
N LEU A 271 2.20 5.45 -16.68
CA LEU A 271 0.90 5.61 -16.05
C LEU A 271 -0.11 6.26 -17.00
N LEU A 272 0.30 7.04 -18.00
CA LEU A 272 -0.60 7.49 -19.08
C LEU A 272 -1.23 6.32 -19.85
N VAL A 273 -0.46 5.25 -20.11
CA VAL A 273 -0.97 4.03 -20.75
C VAL A 273 -1.97 3.33 -19.85
N ASN A 274 -1.67 3.23 -18.56
CA ASN A 274 -2.59 2.64 -17.59
C ASN A 274 -3.85 3.49 -17.35
N PHE A 275 -3.73 4.82 -17.31
CA PHE A 275 -4.88 5.72 -17.21
C PHE A 275 -5.80 5.58 -18.41
N ALA A 276 -5.24 5.47 -19.63
CA ALA A 276 -6.02 5.21 -20.83
C ALA A 276 -6.70 3.83 -20.78
N TRP A 277 -6.04 2.81 -20.23
CA TRP A 277 -6.63 1.50 -20.00
C TRP A 277 -7.88 1.60 -19.10
N TRP A 278 -7.77 2.27 -17.95
CA TRP A 278 -8.89 2.52 -17.03
C TRP A 278 -10.09 3.17 -17.72
N VAL A 279 -9.86 4.28 -18.43
CA VAL A 279 -10.92 5.03 -19.12
C VAL A 279 -11.60 4.22 -20.22
N ASN A 280 -10.93 3.25 -20.83
CA ASN A 280 -11.49 2.49 -21.96
C ASN A 280 -12.07 1.13 -21.58
N LEU A 281 -11.63 0.51 -20.46
CA LEU A 281 -11.99 -0.86 -20.11
C LEU A 281 -12.72 -1.00 -18.78
N GLU A 282 -12.53 -0.05 -17.87
CA GLU A 282 -13.20 -0.04 -16.55
C GLU A 282 -14.31 1.04 -16.47
N ASP A 283 -14.67 1.64 -17.60
CA ASP A 283 -15.86 2.50 -17.81
C ASP A 283 -16.66 1.93 -18.99
N ARG A 284 -17.42 0.85 -18.74
CA ARG A 284 -18.04 0.03 -19.80
C ARG A 284 -19.05 0.79 -20.64
N GLU A 285 -19.80 1.70 -20.01
CA GLU A 285 -20.83 2.50 -20.66
C GLU A 285 -20.30 3.85 -21.19
N GLY A 286 -19.02 4.16 -20.95
CA GLY A 286 -18.40 5.41 -21.39
C GLY A 286 -19.01 6.66 -20.74
N ASN A 287 -19.54 6.50 -19.52
CA ASN A 287 -20.27 7.54 -18.80
C ASN A 287 -19.46 8.14 -17.64
N ASN A 288 -18.18 7.76 -17.50
CA ASN A 288 -17.25 8.16 -16.45
C ASN A 288 -17.64 7.67 -15.04
N VAL A 289 -18.37 6.55 -14.98
CA VAL A 289 -18.67 5.80 -13.76
C VAL A 289 -17.93 4.49 -13.87
N PHE A 290 -17.00 4.26 -12.94
CA PHE A 290 -16.05 3.17 -13.08
C PHE A 290 -16.52 1.91 -12.36
N GLU A 291 -16.10 0.77 -12.89
CA GLU A 291 -16.37 -0.58 -12.40
C GLU A 291 -15.01 -1.29 -12.29
N GLY A 292 -14.48 -1.45 -11.08
CA GLY A 292 -13.22 -2.14 -10.83
C GLY A 292 -13.35 -3.48 -10.10
N GLY A 293 -14.56 -3.89 -9.71
CA GLY A 293 -14.79 -5.13 -8.97
C GLY A 293 -14.06 -5.16 -7.62
N PHE A 294 -12.94 -5.88 -7.55
CA PHE A 294 -12.13 -6.15 -6.36
C PHE A 294 -11.62 -4.90 -5.63
N LEU A 295 -10.86 -4.04 -6.33
CA LEU A 295 -10.26 -2.80 -5.83
C LEU A 295 -9.51 -2.92 -4.48
N GLY A 296 -8.97 -4.10 -4.16
CA GLY A 296 -8.18 -4.33 -2.94
C GLY A 296 -8.99 -4.31 -1.63
N LEU A 297 -10.33 -4.29 -1.73
CA LEU A 297 -11.24 -4.23 -0.59
C LEU A 297 -12.17 -5.46 -0.58
N ASP A 298 -11.56 -6.62 -0.36
CA ASP A 298 -12.09 -7.97 -0.55
C ASP A 298 -13.59 -8.12 -0.17
N ASN A 299 -13.88 -8.15 1.13
CA ASN A 299 -15.21 -8.46 1.66
C ASN A 299 -15.97 -7.20 2.15
N ILE A 300 -15.64 -6.01 1.61
CA ILE A 300 -16.20 -4.69 2.02
C ILE A 300 -17.66 -4.45 1.55
N GLY A 301 -18.44 -5.52 1.40
CA GLY A 301 -19.83 -5.46 1.00
C GLY A 301 -20.56 -6.79 1.22
N PRO A 302 -21.89 -6.81 1.04
CA PRO A 302 -22.68 -8.03 1.15
C PRO A 302 -22.47 -8.99 -0.03
N LEU A 303 -22.00 -8.50 -1.18
CA LEU A 303 -21.86 -9.27 -2.42
C LEU A 303 -20.38 -9.33 -2.86
N ASP A 304 -19.99 -10.42 -3.52
CA ASP A 304 -18.72 -10.47 -4.26
C ASP A 304 -18.78 -9.49 -5.43
N ARG A 305 -17.93 -8.46 -5.37
CA ARG A 305 -17.91 -7.35 -6.33
C ARG A 305 -17.25 -7.72 -7.65
N SER A 306 -16.41 -8.77 -7.67
CA SER A 306 -15.76 -9.30 -8.87
C SER A 306 -16.64 -10.32 -9.59
N HIS A 307 -17.41 -11.09 -8.83
CA HIS A 307 -18.30 -12.13 -9.33
C HIS A 307 -19.72 -11.97 -8.79
N LEU A 308 -20.44 -10.99 -9.32
CA LEU A 308 -21.81 -10.72 -8.91
C LEU A 308 -22.68 -11.99 -9.01
N PRO A 309 -23.47 -12.32 -7.97
CA PRO A 309 -24.30 -13.53 -7.97
C PRO A 309 -25.55 -13.41 -8.85
N VAL A 310 -25.80 -12.22 -9.39
CA VAL A 310 -26.90 -11.90 -10.30
C VAL A 310 -26.33 -11.24 -11.55
N GLY A 311 -27.03 -11.33 -12.67
CA GLY A 311 -26.69 -10.54 -13.86
C GLY A 311 -26.80 -9.05 -13.56
N GLY A 312 -26.09 -8.23 -14.32
CA GLY A 312 -26.10 -6.77 -14.16
C GLY A 312 -24.70 -6.20 -13.95
N THR A 313 -24.68 -4.95 -13.48
CA THR A 313 -23.47 -4.15 -13.31
C THR A 313 -23.48 -3.49 -11.94
N LEU A 314 -22.34 -3.46 -11.26
CA LEU A 314 -22.15 -2.72 -10.02
C LEU A 314 -21.44 -1.40 -10.34
N GLU A 315 -22.19 -0.29 -10.34
CA GLU A 315 -21.62 1.05 -10.41
C GLU A 315 -20.96 1.38 -9.07
N GLN A 316 -19.63 1.52 -9.07
CA GLN A 316 -18.83 1.60 -7.84
C GLN A 316 -18.42 3.04 -7.54
N SER A 317 -18.81 3.50 -6.35
CA SER A 317 -18.52 4.84 -5.85
C SER A 317 -17.04 5.03 -5.53
N ASP A 318 -16.39 4.00 -4.98
CA ASP A 318 -14.95 3.99 -4.73
C ASP A 318 -14.13 3.90 -6.02
N ALA A 319 -14.49 3.05 -6.99
CA ALA A 319 -13.82 2.98 -8.30
C ALA A 319 -13.76 4.35 -8.96
N THR A 320 -14.90 5.05 -8.94
CA THR A 320 -15.04 6.40 -9.50
C THR A 320 -14.27 7.43 -8.68
N GLY A 321 -14.29 7.32 -7.33
CA GLY A 321 -13.48 8.14 -6.43
C GLY A 321 -11.97 7.95 -6.64
N TRP A 322 -11.52 6.71 -6.84
CA TRP A 322 -10.15 6.36 -7.15
C TRP A 322 -9.69 6.95 -8.47
N MET A 323 -10.52 6.92 -9.51
CA MET A 323 -10.19 7.56 -10.78
C MET A 323 -10.13 9.09 -10.67
N GLY A 324 -10.95 9.70 -9.80
CA GLY A 324 -10.78 11.11 -9.44
C GLY A 324 -9.44 11.40 -8.77
N CYS A 325 -9.03 10.54 -7.82
CA CYS A 325 -7.71 10.63 -7.18
C CYS A 325 -6.57 10.45 -8.19
N TYR A 326 -6.71 9.50 -9.11
CA TYR A 326 -5.71 9.21 -10.12
C TYR A 326 -5.55 10.37 -11.12
N ALA A 327 -6.67 10.95 -11.58
CA ALA A 327 -6.65 12.14 -12.44
C ALA A 327 -5.93 13.31 -11.74
N ILE A 328 -6.23 13.54 -10.45
CA ILE A 328 -5.55 14.57 -9.65
C ILE A 328 -4.04 14.30 -9.53
N ALA A 329 -3.65 13.07 -9.20
CA ALA A 329 -2.25 12.71 -9.03
C ALA A 329 -1.47 12.86 -10.35
N MET A 330 -2.04 12.40 -11.47
CA MET A 330 -1.45 12.58 -12.79
C MET A 330 -1.37 14.06 -13.20
N GLY A 331 -2.40 14.85 -12.88
CA GLY A 331 -2.38 16.31 -13.03
C GLY A 331 -1.27 16.96 -12.21
N GLY A 332 -1.07 16.51 -10.97
CA GLY A 332 0.01 16.97 -10.09
C GLY A 332 1.40 16.68 -10.68
N ILE A 333 1.62 15.48 -11.23
CA ILE A 333 2.88 15.15 -11.91
C ILE A 333 3.05 16.04 -13.16
N ALA A 334 2.03 16.18 -14.00
CA ALA A 334 2.07 17.04 -15.18
C ALA A 334 2.40 18.50 -14.81
N MET A 335 1.88 19.00 -13.69
CA MET A 335 2.20 20.33 -13.17
C MET A 335 3.67 20.44 -12.76
N VAL A 336 4.22 19.46 -12.04
CA VAL A 336 5.66 19.42 -11.69
C VAL A 336 6.52 19.44 -12.95
N LEU A 337 6.22 18.56 -13.92
CA LEU A 337 6.94 18.46 -15.18
C LEU A 337 6.93 19.80 -15.93
N ASN A 338 5.75 20.41 -16.07
CA ASN A 338 5.59 21.69 -16.75
C ASN A 338 6.29 22.84 -16.02
N ARG A 339 6.18 22.90 -14.68
CA ARG A 339 6.76 23.96 -13.85
C ARG A 339 8.28 23.88 -13.78
N SER A 340 8.86 22.68 -13.80
CA SER A 340 10.31 22.47 -13.83
C SER A 340 10.99 23.08 -15.07
N GLY A 341 10.22 23.36 -16.13
CA GLY A 341 10.73 23.81 -17.42
C GLY A 341 11.42 22.72 -18.24
N GLN A 342 11.59 21.50 -17.70
CA GLN A 342 12.29 20.40 -18.38
C GLN A 342 11.40 19.66 -19.38
N ARG A 343 10.08 19.66 -19.18
CA ARG A 343 9.11 19.00 -20.07
C ARG A 343 7.80 19.80 -20.14
N PRO A 344 7.44 20.38 -21.30
CA PRO A 344 6.13 20.97 -21.50
C PRO A 344 5.03 19.92 -21.26
N ALA A 345 4.06 20.25 -20.40
CA ALA A 345 2.96 19.33 -20.06
C ALA A 345 1.66 20.08 -19.68
N SER A 346 1.53 21.35 -20.05
CA SER A 346 0.34 22.18 -19.74
C SER A 346 -0.96 21.67 -20.36
N ASP A 347 -0.87 21.07 -21.55
CA ASP A 347 -1.97 20.39 -22.24
C ASP A 347 -2.44 19.13 -21.49
N LEU A 348 -1.49 18.40 -20.89
CA LEU A 348 -1.77 17.26 -20.04
C LEU A 348 -2.40 17.68 -18.69
N VAL A 349 -1.96 18.81 -18.11
CA VAL A 349 -2.65 19.39 -16.94
C VAL A 349 -4.12 19.64 -17.27
N LEU A 350 -4.41 20.30 -18.39
CA LEU A 350 -5.79 20.52 -18.84
C LEU A 350 -6.54 19.20 -19.05
N LYS A 351 -5.93 18.20 -19.70
CA LYS A 351 -6.54 16.87 -19.90
C LYS A 351 -7.03 16.25 -18.60
N PHE A 352 -6.23 16.28 -17.54
CA PHE A 352 -6.63 15.69 -16.26
C PHE A 352 -7.68 16.51 -15.51
N LEU A 353 -7.68 17.84 -15.68
CA LEU A 353 -8.77 18.69 -15.17
C LEU A 353 -10.09 18.38 -15.88
N GLU A 354 -10.08 18.14 -17.20
CA GLU A 354 -11.26 17.72 -17.95
C GLU A 354 -11.79 16.35 -17.49
N HIS A 355 -10.90 15.35 -17.33
CA HIS A 355 -11.32 14.05 -16.78
C HIS A 355 -11.89 14.16 -15.37
N PHE A 356 -11.28 14.97 -14.51
CA PHE A 356 -11.79 15.21 -13.17
C PHE A 356 -13.19 15.84 -13.19
N ALA A 357 -13.43 16.83 -14.07
CA ALA A 357 -14.76 17.43 -14.23
C ALA A 357 -15.81 16.42 -14.70
N ALA A 358 -15.46 15.58 -15.67
CA ALA A 358 -16.35 14.53 -16.18
C ALA A 358 -16.73 13.53 -15.09
N ILE A 359 -15.76 13.06 -14.30
CA ILE A 359 -15.97 12.14 -13.17
C ILE A 359 -16.89 12.78 -12.11
N ARG A 360 -16.64 14.05 -11.78
CA ARG A 360 -17.46 14.79 -10.81
C ARG A 360 -18.91 14.92 -11.27
N ASP A 361 -19.14 15.24 -12.54
CA ASP A 361 -20.47 15.32 -13.13
C ASP A 361 -21.16 13.95 -13.14
N ALA A 362 -20.43 12.89 -13.47
CA ALA A 362 -20.95 11.52 -13.48
C ALA A 362 -21.42 11.06 -12.09
N LEU A 363 -20.61 11.30 -11.04
CA LEU A 363 -21.00 11.01 -9.66
C LEU A 363 -22.29 11.72 -9.26
N ALA A 364 -22.46 12.98 -9.68
CA ALA A 364 -23.66 13.76 -9.38
C ALA A 364 -24.87 13.24 -10.18
N ALA A 365 -24.69 12.94 -11.46
CA ALA A 365 -25.75 12.48 -12.35
C ALA A 365 -26.29 11.09 -11.99
N GLN A 366 -25.43 10.18 -11.51
CA GLN A 366 -25.84 8.82 -11.14
C GLN A 366 -26.52 8.72 -9.78
N GLY A 367 -26.49 9.78 -8.97
CA GLY A 367 -27.13 9.75 -7.65
C GLY A 367 -26.47 8.77 -6.67
N LEU A 368 -25.15 8.60 -6.76
CA LEU A 368 -24.37 7.79 -5.82
C LEU A 368 -24.27 8.43 -4.43
N TRP A 369 -24.55 9.74 -4.32
CA TRP A 369 -24.63 10.45 -3.05
C TRP A 369 -26.02 10.33 -2.42
N ASP A 370 -26.09 9.86 -1.18
CA ASP A 370 -27.31 9.85 -0.40
C ASP A 370 -27.38 11.08 0.53
N GLU A 371 -28.34 11.97 0.26
CA GLU A 371 -28.50 13.21 1.03
C GLU A 371 -28.90 12.98 2.50
N ALA A 372 -29.61 11.88 2.79
CA ALA A 372 -30.09 11.59 4.14
C ALA A 372 -28.98 11.01 5.02
N ASP A 373 -28.19 10.09 4.47
CA ASP A 373 -27.08 9.46 5.20
C ASP A 373 -25.80 10.29 5.19
N GLY A 374 -25.61 11.15 4.19
CA GLY A 374 -24.39 11.95 4.03
C GLY A 374 -23.19 11.11 3.57
N LEU A 375 -23.43 10.05 2.79
CA LEU A 375 -22.42 9.11 2.29
C LEU A 375 -22.64 8.80 0.81
N TYR A 376 -21.57 8.35 0.14
CA TYR A 376 -21.67 7.74 -1.18
C TYR A 376 -21.94 6.23 -1.07
N TYR A 377 -22.69 5.67 -2.01
CA TYR A 377 -22.99 4.23 -2.07
C TYR A 377 -22.88 3.69 -3.49
N ASP A 378 -22.48 2.43 -3.59
CA ASP A 378 -22.51 1.68 -4.85
C ASP A 378 -23.96 1.44 -5.31
N ARG A 379 -24.17 1.24 -6.61
CA ARG A 379 -25.48 0.89 -7.18
C ARG A 379 -25.40 -0.37 -8.03
N LEU A 380 -26.19 -1.37 -7.68
CA LEU A 380 -26.37 -2.56 -8.50
C LEU A 380 -27.47 -2.32 -9.52
N VAL A 381 -27.11 -2.27 -10.80
CA VAL A 381 -28.03 -2.14 -11.93
C VAL A 381 -28.35 -3.54 -12.46
N THR A 382 -29.58 -3.99 -12.28
CA THR A 382 -30.03 -5.31 -12.76
C THR A 382 -30.22 -5.32 -14.28
N PRO A 383 -30.37 -6.49 -14.93
CA PRO A 383 -30.58 -6.56 -16.37
C PRO A 383 -31.89 -5.90 -16.83
N SER A 384 -32.84 -5.68 -15.92
CA SER A 384 -34.08 -4.94 -16.21
C SER A 384 -33.88 -3.41 -16.18
N GLY A 385 -32.67 -2.93 -15.86
CA GLY A 385 -32.36 -1.52 -15.64
C GLY A 385 -32.81 -0.99 -14.27
N TYR A 386 -33.21 -1.85 -13.35
CA TYR A 386 -33.54 -1.43 -11.99
C TYR A 386 -32.25 -1.23 -11.20
N ALA A 387 -32.09 -0.05 -10.59
CA ALA A 387 -30.91 0.29 -9.83
C ALA A 387 -31.18 0.21 -8.32
N VAL A 388 -30.44 -0.66 -7.63
CA VAL A 388 -30.54 -0.90 -6.19
C VAL A 388 -29.30 -0.30 -5.50
N PRO A 389 -29.46 0.69 -4.60
CA PRO A 389 -28.34 1.21 -3.84
C PRO A 389 -27.88 0.18 -2.79
N VAL A 390 -26.56 -0.06 -2.73
CA VAL A 390 -25.91 -0.91 -1.74
C VAL A 390 -25.52 -0.04 -0.54
N LYS A 391 -26.47 0.16 0.39
CA LYS A 391 -26.36 1.13 1.50
C LYS A 391 -25.54 0.60 2.68
N VAL A 392 -24.29 0.27 2.42
CA VAL A 392 -23.31 -0.15 3.43
C VAL A 392 -22.48 1.06 3.83
N ARG A 393 -22.49 1.40 5.12
CA ARG A 393 -21.65 2.47 5.67
C ARG A 393 -20.22 1.98 5.82
N SER A 394 -19.47 2.00 4.73
CA SER A 394 -18.06 1.61 4.70
C SER A 394 -17.18 2.72 4.12
N MET A 395 -15.87 2.51 4.17
CA MET A 395 -14.88 3.39 3.54
C MET A 395 -15.08 3.54 2.02
N VAL A 396 -15.83 2.64 1.36
CA VAL A 396 -16.25 2.82 -0.04
C VAL A 396 -16.93 4.18 -0.23
N GLY A 397 -17.85 4.53 0.67
CA GLY A 397 -18.57 5.81 0.64
C GLY A 397 -17.73 7.03 1.03
N ILE A 398 -16.52 6.81 1.54
CA ILE A 398 -15.58 7.84 2.01
C ILE A 398 -14.52 8.17 0.95
N ILE A 399 -14.12 7.18 0.14
CA ILE A 399 -13.05 7.28 -0.87
C ILE A 399 -13.20 8.50 -1.81
N PRO A 400 -14.40 8.89 -2.28
CA PRO A 400 -14.54 10.11 -3.09
C PRO A 400 -14.01 11.38 -2.41
N ALA A 401 -14.00 11.47 -1.07
CA ALA A 401 -13.46 12.62 -0.35
C ALA A 401 -11.92 12.75 -0.42
N LEU A 402 -11.21 11.66 -0.77
CA LEU A 402 -9.75 11.66 -0.97
C LEU A 402 -9.34 12.46 -2.22
N ALA A 403 -10.24 12.58 -3.19
CA ALA A 403 -10.00 13.29 -4.44
C ALA A 403 -10.16 14.80 -4.23
N ALA A 404 -9.08 15.44 -3.78
CA ALA A 404 -9.01 16.89 -3.59
C ALA A 404 -7.73 17.49 -4.20
N PHE A 405 -7.86 18.60 -4.92
CA PHE A 405 -6.73 19.30 -5.55
C PHE A 405 -6.90 20.81 -5.53
N VAL A 406 -5.79 21.55 -5.45
CA VAL A 406 -5.80 23.02 -5.47
C VAL A 406 -5.22 23.50 -6.79
N VAL A 407 -6.05 24.17 -7.59
CA VAL A 407 -5.65 24.76 -8.87
C VAL A 407 -5.35 26.25 -8.67
N GLU A 408 -4.27 26.72 -9.27
CA GLU A 408 -3.87 28.13 -9.21
C GLU A 408 -4.48 28.97 -10.34
N GLU A 409 -4.53 30.28 -10.16
CA GLU A 409 -5.17 31.24 -11.06
C GLU A 409 -4.75 31.11 -12.53
N ASN A 410 -3.46 30.89 -12.80
CA ASN A 410 -2.94 30.76 -14.15
C ASN A 410 -3.46 29.50 -14.86
N ASP A 411 -3.60 28.40 -14.13
CA ASP A 411 -4.10 27.13 -14.66
C ASP A 411 -5.63 27.20 -14.87
N MET A 412 -6.35 27.88 -13.97
CA MET A 412 -7.77 28.18 -14.15
C MET A 412 -8.02 29.06 -15.40
N ARG A 413 -7.29 30.17 -15.54
CA ARG A 413 -7.40 31.07 -16.71
C ARG A 413 -7.16 30.34 -18.03
N ARG A 414 -6.14 29.48 -18.09
CA ARG A 414 -5.86 28.66 -19.27
C ARG A 414 -7.00 27.70 -19.59
N SER A 415 -7.59 27.08 -18.58
CA SER A 415 -8.70 26.15 -18.78
C SER A 415 -9.97 26.87 -19.28
N LEU A 416 -10.24 28.08 -18.79
CA LEU A 416 -11.35 28.92 -19.29
C LEU A 416 -11.17 29.30 -20.76
N MET A 417 -9.94 29.57 -21.19
CA MET A 417 -9.66 29.85 -22.61
C MET A 417 -9.94 28.64 -23.51
N ALA A 418 -9.85 27.41 -22.98
CA ALA A 418 -10.15 26.20 -23.75
C ALA A 418 -11.66 25.99 -23.97
N GLY A 419 -12.51 26.49 -23.05
CA GLY A 419 -13.97 26.45 -23.17
C GLY A 419 -14.54 25.03 -23.27
N LYS A 420 -14.04 24.11 -22.42
CA LYS A 420 -14.44 22.69 -22.37
C LYS A 420 -15.13 22.36 -21.03
N GLN A 421 -15.31 21.07 -20.71
CA GLN A 421 -16.11 20.63 -19.56
C GLN A 421 -15.61 21.19 -18.23
N PHE A 422 -14.29 21.35 -18.06
CA PHE A 422 -13.77 22.00 -16.85
C PHE A 422 -14.14 23.49 -16.80
N ALA A 423 -14.18 24.18 -17.94
CA ALA A 423 -14.69 25.56 -18.00
C ALA A 423 -16.21 25.61 -17.73
N ASP A 424 -16.98 24.63 -18.20
CA ASP A 424 -18.41 24.52 -17.90
C ASP A 424 -18.66 24.23 -16.41
N LEU A 425 -17.80 23.41 -15.80
CA LEU A 425 -17.80 23.16 -14.36
C LEU A 425 -17.50 24.46 -13.61
N LEU A 426 -16.45 25.18 -13.99
CA LEU A 426 -16.12 26.48 -13.42
C LEU A 426 -17.30 27.46 -13.52
N ALA A 427 -17.93 27.56 -14.69
CA ALA A 427 -19.10 28.42 -14.89
C ALA A 427 -20.27 28.02 -13.97
N ARG A 428 -20.59 26.72 -13.87
CA ARG A 428 -21.63 26.19 -12.96
C ARG A 428 -21.33 26.42 -11.49
N GLU A 429 -20.07 26.36 -11.10
CA GLU A 429 -19.61 26.69 -9.74
C GLU A 429 -19.70 28.19 -9.45
N GLY A 430 -19.95 29.02 -10.46
CA GLY A 430 -20.11 30.46 -10.33
C GLY A 430 -18.79 31.22 -10.51
N PHE A 431 -17.87 30.73 -11.34
CA PHE A 431 -16.58 31.41 -11.59
C PHE A 431 -16.70 32.83 -12.16
N ASP A 432 -17.79 33.13 -12.87
CA ASP A 432 -18.12 34.48 -13.33
C ASP A 432 -18.44 35.44 -12.16
N ASP A 433 -18.65 34.90 -10.96
CA ASP A 433 -18.88 35.63 -9.71
C ASP A 433 -17.87 35.18 -8.62
N PRO A 434 -16.64 35.74 -8.62
CA PRO A 434 -15.64 35.45 -7.60
C PRO A 434 -16.11 35.75 -6.16
N GLY A 435 -17.15 36.56 -5.98
CA GLY A 435 -17.78 36.81 -4.68
C GLY A 435 -18.43 35.54 -4.14
N LYS A 436 -19.29 34.90 -4.94
CA LYS A 436 -19.94 33.63 -4.58
C LYS A 436 -18.96 32.49 -4.31
N LEU A 437 -17.90 32.39 -5.10
CA LEU A 437 -16.87 31.36 -4.87
C LEU A 437 -16.11 31.57 -3.54
N ARG A 438 -15.91 32.83 -3.13
CA ARG A 438 -15.33 33.17 -1.82
C ARG A 438 -16.32 32.90 -0.69
N GLU A 439 -17.61 33.21 -0.88
CA GLU A 439 -18.67 32.90 0.09
C GLU A 439 -18.81 31.39 0.34
N ARG A 440 -18.69 30.58 -0.72
CA ARG A 440 -18.66 29.11 -0.62
C ARG A 440 -17.33 28.55 -0.10
N GLY A 441 -16.35 29.42 0.15
CA GLY A 441 -15.04 29.04 0.68
C GLY A 441 -14.11 28.31 -0.28
N VAL A 442 -14.51 28.08 -1.55
CA VAL A 442 -13.76 27.30 -2.54
C VAL A 442 -12.73 28.11 -3.34
N LEU A 443 -12.76 29.44 -3.28
CA LEU A 443 -11.76 30.35 -3.87
C LEU A 443 -11.11 31.22 -2.80
N ARG A 444 -9.77 31.20 -2.76
CA ARG A 444 -8.95 31.94 -1.77
C ARG A 444 -7.79 32.67 -2.44
N GLY A 445 -7.20 33.63 -1.72
CA GLY A 445 -6.07 34.43 -2.20
C GLY A 445 -6.47 35.77 -2.85
N GLN A 446 -5.48 36.59 -3.16
CA GLN A 446 -5.64 37.88 -3.84
C GLN A 446 -5.51 37.70 -5.37
N PRO A 447 -6.08 38.59 -6.20
CA PRO A 447 -5.86 38.58 -7.65
C PRO A 447 -4.36 38.53 -8.00
N GLY A 448 -3.97 37.66 -8.94
CA GLY A 448 -2.59 37.34 -9.27
C GLY A 448 -1.98 36.19 -8.45
N GLY A 449 -2.71 35.66 -7.47
CA GLY A 449 -2.32 34.54 -6.62
C GLY A 449 -3.52 33.75 -6.09
N GLN A 450 -4.64 33.78 -6.82
CA GLN A 450 -5.83 33.05 -6.42
C GLN A 450 -5.63 31.54 -6.54
N ARG A 451 -6.28 30.81 -5.63
CA ARG A 451 -6.26 29.35 -5.55
C ARG A 451 -7.68 28.85 -5.35
N MET A 452 -8.04 27.81 -6.06
CA MET A 452 -9.36 27.18 -5.98
C MET A 452 -9.21 25.71 -5.63
N LEU A 453 -10.02 25.25 -4.69
CA LEU A 453 -10.11 23.84 -4.32
C LEU A 453 -11.13 23.15 -5.20
N PHE A 454 -10.74 22.01 -5.77
CA PHE A 454 -11.61 21.08 -6.46
C PHE A 454 -11.61 19.76 -5.70
N SER A 455 -12.80 19.25 -5.40
CA SER A 455 -12.99 17.96 -4.77
C SER A 455 -14.22 17.25 -5.32
N LEU A 456 -14.21 15.92 -5.30
CA LEU A 456 -15.41 15.17 -5.68
C LEU A 456 -16.51 15.31 -4.62
N ALA A 457 -16.11 15.35 -3.35
CA ALA A 457 -16.97 15.76 -2.24
C ALA A 457 -16.77 17.26 -1.96
N GLY A 458 -17.74 18.09 -2.37
CA GLY A 458 -17.73 19.52 -2.08
C GLY A 458 -17.82 19.84 -0.58
N PRO A 459 -17.60 21.10 -0.16
CA PRO A 459 -17.52 21.48 1.26
C PRO A 459 -18.71 21.02 2.11
N ASP A 460 -19.93 21.24 1.62
CA ASP A 460 -21.17 20.85 2.32
C ASP A 460 -21.28 19.33 2.50
N ARG A 461 -20.78 18.56 1.53
CA ARG A 461 -20.74 17.09 1.61
C ARG A 461 -19.64 16.60 2.54
N LEU A 462 -18.49 17.28 2.57
CA LEU A 462 -17.40 16.97 3.49
C LEU A 462 -17.85 17.11 4.94
N GLU A 463 -18.59 18.16 5.28
CA GLU A 463 -19.12 18.34 6.64
C GLU A 463 -20.00 17.17 7.08
N ARG A 464 -20.94 16.74 6.23
CA ARG A 464 -21.82 15.58 6.52
C ARG A 464 -21.06 14.26 6.60
N LEU A 465 -20.12 14.05 5.69
CA LEU A 465 -19.29 12.85 5.64
C LEU A 465 -18.39 12.78 6.89
N PHE A 466 -17.77 13.90 7.29
CA PHE A 466 -16.93 13.98 8.48
C PHE A 466 -17.73 13.82 9.77
N ALA A 467 -18.98 14.29 9.83
CA ALA A 467 -19.86 14.02 10.96
C ALA A 467 -20.09 12.51 11.19
N LYS A 468 -20.03 11.68 10.14
CA LYS A 468 -20.06 10.21 10.23
C LYS A 468 -18.69 9.61 10.50
N LEU A 469 -17.68 10.04 9.74
CA LEU A 469 -16.32 9.51 9.83
C LEU A 469 -15.69 9.71 11.21
N PHE A 470 -16.05 10.81 11.89
CA PHE A 470 -15.50 11.18 13.19
C PHE A 470 -16.44 10.84 14.37
N ASP A 471 -17.50 10.08 14.14
CA ASP A 471 -18.35 9.53 15.21
C ASP A 471 -17.73 8.25 15.77
N GLU A 472 -17.55 8.21 17.10
CA GLU A 472 -16.94 7.08 17.80
C GLU A 472 -17.82 5.80 17.77
N ASN A 473 -19.13 5.96 17.60
CA ASN A 473 -20.08 4.86 17.41
C ASN A 473 -20.14 4.36 15.97
N GLU A 474 -19.46 5.04 15.04
CA GLU A 474 -19.38 4.66 13.64
C GLU A 474 -17.92 4.33 13.27
N PHE A 475 -17.20 5.25 12.62
CA PHE A 475 -15.89 4.95 12.05
C PHE A 475 -14.72 5.26 12.98
N LEU A 476 -14.86 6.23 13.89
CA LEU A 476 -13.73 6.69 14.72
C LEU A 476 -13.46 5.70 15.86
N SER A 477 -12.31 5.05 15.82
CA SER A 477 -11.80 4.16 16.86
C SER A 477 -10.75 4.88 17.71
N PRO A 478 -10.51 4.47 18.97
CA PRO A 478 -9.32 4.88 19.74
C PRO A 478 -7.99 4.67 19.01
N HIS A 479 -7.95 3.84 17.97
CA HIS A 479 -6.74 3.43 17.27
C HIS A 479 -6.71 3.81 15.78
N GLY A 480 -7.67 4.60 15.29
CA GLY A 480 -7.73 5.05 13.90
C GLY A 480 -9.17 5.03 13.35
N LEU A 481 -9.31 4.94 12.03
CA LEU A 481 -10.60 4.83 11.35
C LEU A 481 -10.86 3.38 10.97
N ARG A 482 -12.04 2.87 11.32
CA ARG A 482 -12.54 1.54 10.93
C ARG A 482 -12.87 1.50 9.43
N ALA A 483 -12.69 0.35 8.79
CA ALA A 483 -13.08 0.15 7.39
C ALA A 483 -14.61 0.13 7.17
N LEU A 484 -15.36 -0.36 8.16
CA LEU A 484 -16.82 -0.41 8.19
C LEU A 484 -17.32 0.28 9.46
N SER A 485 -18.43 1.03 9.35
CA SER A 485 -19.06 1.70 10.49
C SER A 485 -19.50 0.67 11.54
N ALA A 486 -19.14 0.92 12.80
CA ALA A 486 -19.58 0.14 13.95
C ALA A 486 -21.11 0.19 14.18
N TYR A 487 -21.83 1.09 13.49
CA TYR A 487 -23.29 1.10 13.40
C TYR A 487 -23.88 -0.25 12.96
N HIS A 488 -23.18 -0.95 12.05
CA HIS A 488 -23.61 -2.25 11.53
C HIS A 488 -23.55 -3.39 12.56
N ARG A 489 -22.98 -3.16 13.75
CA ARG A 489 -23.02 -4.11 14.87
C ARG A 489 -24.45 -4.37 15.34
N GLU A 490 -25.27 -3.32 15.40
CA GLU A 490 -26.67 -3.39 15.81
C GLU A 490 -27.64 -3.33 14.61
N HIS A 491 -27.15 -2.86 13.47
CA HIS A 491 -27.94 -2.60 12.26
C HIS A 491 -27.30 -3.28 11.04
N PRO A 492 -27.23 -4.62 10.98
CA PRO A 492 -26.67 -5.31 9.82
C PRO A 492 -27.45 -4.92 8.56
N TYR A 493 -26.72 -4.69 7.47
CA TYR A 493 -27.33 -4.38 6.18
C TYR A 493 -27.65 -5.68 5.45
N ALA A 494 -28.85 -5.77 4.89
CA ALA A 494 -29.28 -6.89 4.06
C ALA A 494 -29.82 -6.37 2.72
N ILE A 495 -29.54 -7.11 1.66
CA ILE A 495 -30.00 -6.83 0.32
C ILE A 495 -30.67 -8.08 -0.27
N ASP A 496 -31.80 -7.87 -0.93
CA ASP A 496 -32.53 -8.90 -1.69
C ASP A 496 -32.68 -8.41 -3.14
N VAL A 497 -31.96 -9.04 -4.06
CA VAL A 497 -32.01 -8.71 -5.50
C VAL A 497 -32.13 -10.00 -6.30
N GLU A 498 -33.13 -10.07 -7.18
CA GLU A 498 -33.37 -11.23 -8.06
C GLU A 498 -33.40 -12.57 -7.31
N GLY A 499 -33.89 -12.58 -6.06
CA GLY A 499 -33.98 -13.78 -5.21
C GLY A 499 -32.66 -14.18 -4.52
N VAL A 500 -31.59 -13.41 -4.69
CA VAL A 500 -30.35 -13.55 -3.93
C VAL A 500 -30.42 -12.66 -2.70
N GLN A 501 -30.33 -13.30 -1.53
CA GLN A 501 -30.23 -12.61 -0.24
C GLN A 501 -28.79 -12.59 0.24
N ALA A 502 -28.30 -11.42 0.58
CA ALA A 502 -26.95 -11.24 1.11
C ALA A 502 -26.92 -10.18 2.22
N SER A 503 -25.96 -10.29 3.13
CA SER A 503 -25.85 -9.38 4.27
C SER A 503 -24.41 -9.08 4.67
N ILE A 504 -24.26 -7.98 5.39
CA ILE A 504 -23.01 -7.56 6.01
C ILE A 504 -23.30 -6.94 7.39
N ASP A 505 -22.50 -7.35 8.36
CA ASP A 505 -22.49 -6.90 9.75
C ASP A 505 -21.09 -6.36 10.11
N TYR A 506 -20.93 -5.90 11.35
CA TYR A 506 -19.66 -5.37 11.86
C TYR A 506 -18.84 -6.47 12.55
N GLU A 507 -17.66 -6.76 11.99
CA GLU A 507 -16.71 -7.76 12.45
C GLU A 507 -15.37 -7.07 12.75
N PRO A 508 -15.07 -6.68 14.00
CA PRO A 508 -13.88 -5.89 14.29
C PRO A 508 -12.56 -6.68 14.20
N ALA A 509 -12.59 -8.00 14.08
CA ALA A 509 -11.45 -8.91 14.13
C ALA A 509 -11.35 -9.73 12.83
N GLU A 510 -11.25 -11.06 12.90
CA GLU A 510 -11.32 -11.96 11.75
C GLU A 510 -12.72 -11.99 11.12
N SER A 511 -12.78 -12.21 9.80
CA SER A 511 -14.04 -12.34 9.06
C SER A 511 -14.77 -13.61 9.43
N THR A 512 -16.11 -13.57 9.57
CA THR A 512 -16.92 -14.80 9.74
C THR A 512 -17.32 -15.42 8.39
N THR A 513 -17.00 -14.76 7.28
CA THR A 513 -17.31 -15.22 5.92
C THR A 513 -16.06 -15.79 5.22
N PRO A 514 -16.23 -16.77 4.32
CA PRO A 514 -15.14 -17.31 3.51
C PRO A 514 -14.86 -16.49 2.23
N MET A 515 -15.49 -15.33 2.05
CA MET A 515 -15.33 -14.49 0.85
C MET A 515 -13.83 -14.16 0.67
N PHE A 516 -13.31 -14.31 -0.55
CA PHE A 516 -11.88 -14.14 -0.86
C PHE A 516 -10.91 -14.95 0.02
N GLY A 517 -11.33 -16.13 0.50
CA GLY A 517 -10.49 -17.05 1.26
C GLY A 517 -10.50 -16.84 2.77
N GLY A 518 -11.19 -15.82 3.29
CA GLY A 518 -11.48 -15.64 4.71
C GLY A 518 -10.33 -15.13 5.60
N ASN A 519 -9.13 -14.90 5.04
CA ASN A 519 -7.97 -14.42 5.80
C ASN A 519 -7.94 -12.88 5.97
N SER A 520 -8.49 -12.15 5.00
CA SER A 520 -8.58 -10.68 5.00
C SER A 520 -9.96 -10.22 5.47
N ASN A 521 -10.02 -9.09 6.18
CA ASN A 521 -11.28 -8.54 6.67
C ASN A 521 -11.39 -7.01 6.64
N TRP A 522 -12.29 -6.49 5.80
CA TRP A 522 -12.66 -5.08 5.68
C TRP A 522 -13.97 -4.73 6.40
N ARG A 523 -14.58 -5.66 7.14
CA ARG A 523 -15.90 -5.51 7.79
C ARG A 523 -15.85 -4.86 9.17
N GLY A 524 -14.79 -4.10 9.46
CA GLY A 524 -14.65 -3.42 10.74
C GLY A 524 -13.23 -3.08 11.20
N PRO A 525 -12.19 -3.85 10.84
CA PRO A 525 -10.83 -3.55 11.26
C PRO A 525 -10.30 -2.21 10.74
N ILE A 526 -9.21 -1.75 11.37
CA ILE A 526 -8.44 -0.57 10.99
C ILE A 526 -7.34 -1.01 10.01
N TRP A 527 -7.28 -0.31 8.88
CA TRP A 527 -6.30 -0.54 7.83
C TRP A 527 -5.46 0.72 7.61
N PHE A 528 -4.14 0.56 7.60
CA PHE A 528 -3.19 1.66 7.45
C PHE A 528 -3.34 2.43 6.13
N PRO A 529 -3.52 1.79 4.95
CA PRO A 529 -3.64 2.48 3.67
C PRO A 529 -4.68 3.61 3.65
N LEU A 530 -5.93 3.31 4.04
CA LEU A 530 -7.02 4.29 3.98
C LEU A 530 -6.91 5.36 5.07
N ASN A 531 -6.43 4.99 6.26
CA ASN A 531 -6.14 5.94 7.32
C ASN A 531 -5.05 6.94 6.89
N TYR A 532 -3.96 6.43 6.32
CA TYR A 532 -2.86 7.25 5.81
C TYR A 532 -3.35 8.24 4.74
N LEU A 533 -4.12 7.76 3.75
CA LEU A 533 -4.66 8.62 2.69
C LEU A 533 -5.64 9.67 3.24
N MET A 534 -6.44 9.32 4.24
CA MET A 534 -7.34 10.26 4.90
C MET A 534 -6.56 11.36 5.64
N ILE A 535 -5.54 11.00 6.43
CA ILE A 535 -4.66 11.98 7.09
C ILE A 535 -4.05 12.94 6.05
N SER A 536 -3.50 12.40 4.95
CA SER A 536 -2.91 13.19 3.87
C SER A 536 -3.90 14.17 3.21
N VAL A 537 -5.16 13.75 3.00
CA VAL A 537 -6.17 14.64 2.42
C VAL A 537 -6.67 15.69 3.42
N LEU A 538 -6.78 15.37 4.71
CA LEU A 538 -7.15 16.34 5.76
C LEU A 538 -6.13 17.47 5.86
N GLU A 539 -4.83 17.15 5.81
CA GLU A 539 -3.77 18.16 5.73
C GLU A 539 -3.88 19.03 4.47
N ARG A 540 -4.25 18.42 3.33
CA ARG A 540 -4.45 19.15 2.08
C ARG A 540 -5.62 20.13 2.18
N TYR A 541 -6.74 19.71 2.76
CA TYR A 541 -7.87 20.60 3.05
C TYR A 541 -7.47 21.69 4.03
N HIS A 542 -6.73 21.37 5.10
CA HIS A 542 -6.24 22.36 6.05
C HIS A 542 -5.33 23.40 5.39
N ARG A 543 -4.39 23.00 4.52
CA ARG A 543 -3.53 23.95 3.79
C ARG A 543 -4.32 24.93 2.93
N PHE A 544 -5.51 24.54 2.49
CA PHE A 544 -6.39 25.41 1.72
C PHE A 544 -7.26 26.30 2.62
N TYR A 545 -7.96 25.72 3.58
CA TYR A 545 -8.93 26.41 4.44
C TYR A 545 -8.31 27.14 5.64
N GLY A 546 -7.16 26.68 6.12
CA GLY A 546 -6.56 27.12 7.38
C GLY A 546 -7.50 26.86 8.55
N SER A 547 -7.58 27.83 9.46
CA SER A 547 -8.45 27.82 10.63
C SER A 547 -9.92 28.14 10.33
N ASP A 548 -10.27 28.48 9.09
CA ASP A 548 -11.62 28.92 8.73
C ASP A 548 -12.59 27.75 8.56
N PHE A 549 -12.08 26.53 8.40
CA PHE A 549 -12.89 25.32 8.30
C PHE A 549 -12.58 24.41 9.48
N THR A 550 -13.59 24.22 10.33
CA THR A 550 -13.54 23.33 11.48
C THR A 550 -14.63 22.28 11.38
N VAL A 551 -14.40 21.16 12.03
CA VAL A 551 -15.36 20.07 12.15
C VAL A 551 -15.53 19.71 13.62
N GLU A 552 -16.69 19.17 13.97
CA GLU A 552 -16.91 18.62 15.30
C GLU A 552 -16.10 17.34 15.47
N TYR A 553 -15.20 17.30 16.45
CA TYR A 553 -14.29 16.17 16.63
C TYR A 553 -13.97 15.88 18.12
N PRO A 554 -14.30 14.67 18.63
CA PRO A 554 -15.16 13.66 17.98
C PRO A 554 -16.56 14.21 17.68
N ALA A 555 -17.26 13.65 16.70
CA ALA A 555 -18.62 14.07 16.38
C ALA A 555 -19.55 13.84 17.59
N GLY A 556 -20.43 14.79 17.89
CA GLY A 556 -21.27 14.79 19.09
C GLY A 556 -20.62 15.36 20.37
N SER A 557 -19.34 15.75 20.33
CA SER A 557 -18.64 16.33 21.48
C SER A 557 -18.89 17.83 21.73
N GLY A 558 -19.45 18.54 20.74
CA GLY A 558 -19.55 20.00 20.70
C GLY A 558 -18.22 20.73 20.47
N ARG A 559 -17.10 20.01 20.33
CA ARG A 559 -15.77 20.60 20.15
C ARG A 559 -15.43 20.75 18.66
N GLN A 560 -15.29 22.00 18.21
CA GLN A 560 -14.87 22.33 16.85
C GLN A 560 -13.35 22.37 16.75
N LEU A 561 -12.78 21.56 15.85
CA LEU A 561 -11.34 21.46 15.62
C LEU A 561 -10.98 21.73 14.15
N THR A 562 -9.80 22.29 13.94
CA THR A 562 -9.21 22.45 12.60
C THR A 562 -8.71 21.10 12.07
N LEU A 563 -8.71 20.94 10.75
CA LEU A 563 -8.38 19.65 10.12
C LEU A 563 -6.93 19.17 10.34
N ASP A 564 -5.98 20.06 10.60
CA ASP A 564 -4.61 19.68 11.02
C ASP A 564 -4.60 19.08 12.43
N THR A 565 -5.42 19.59 13.35
CA THR A 565 -5.55 19.03 14.69
C THR A 565 -6.20 17.64 14.61
N VAL A 566 -7.20 17.47 13.74
CA VAL A 566 -7.83 16.16 13.48
C VAL A 566 -6.84 15.18 12.87
N ALA A 567 -6.07 15.60 11.86
CA ALA A 567 -5.04 14.77 11.22
C ALA A 567 -3.93 14.34 12.21
N ALA A 568 -3.53 15.25 13.10
CA ALA A 568 -2.58 14.96 14.17
C ALA A 568 -3.13 13.94 15.18
N ASP A 569 -4.39 14.08 15.60
CA ASP A 569 -5.03 13.10 16.49
C ASP A 569 -5.15 11.72 15.84
N LEU A 570 -5.54 11.64 14.56
CA LEU A 570 -5.59 10.37 13.83
C LEU A 570 -4.19 9.72 13.70
N SER A 571 -3.15 10.52 13.48
CA SER A 571 -1.77 10.04 13.47
C SER A 571 -1.36 9.50 14.85
N ASP A 572 -1.68 10.24 15.92
CA ASP A 572 -1.41 9.82 17.30
C ASP A 572 -2.13 8.51 17.65
N ARG A 573 -3.36 8.31 17.15
CA ARG A 573 -4.10 7.04 17.31
C ARG A 573 -3.42 5.87 16.60
N LEU A 574 -2.93 6.05 15.36
CA LEU A 574 -2.19 5.00 14.66
C LEU A 574 -0.86 4.68 15.34
N ILE A 575 -0.14 5.70 15.81
CA ILE A 575 1.12 5.53 16.56
C ILE A 575 0.86 4.76 17.86
N SER A 576 -0.25 5.08 18.55
CA SER A 576 -0.63 4.44 19.81
C SER A 576 -0.83 2.93 19.71
N ILE A 577 -1.09 2.39 18.51
CA ILE A 577 -1.20 0.94 18.30
C ILE A 577 0.08 0.23 18.73
N PHE A 578 1.23 0.84 18.46
CA PHE A 578 2.53 0.22 18.67
C PHE A 578 3.24 0.73 19.91
N THR A 579 2.91 1.91 20.43
CA THR A 579 3.58 2.49 21.60
C THR A 579 2.94 2.05 22.91
N ASN A 580 3.68 2.21 23.99
CA ASN A 580 3.22 1.92 25.33
C ASN A 580 2.15 2.91 25.77
N GLY A 581 1.00 2.37 26.16
CA GLY A 581 -0.05 3.10 26.85
C GLY A 581 0.35 3.47 28.28
N PRO A 582 -0.50 4.24 28.98
CA PRO A 582 -0.28 4.63 30.37
C PRO A 582 -0.16 3.45 31.36
N ASP A 583 -0.69 2.28 31.00
CA ASP A 583 -0.62 1.02 31.74
C ASP A 583 0.63 0.18 31.38
N GLY A 584 1.50 0.69 30.50
CA GLY A 584 2.68 -0.01 30.01
C GLY A 584 2.36 -1.15 29.05
N ARG A 585 1.16 -1.14 28.44
CA ARG A 585 0.74 -2.15 27.47
C ARG A 585 0.68 -1.57 26.07
N ARG A 586 0.93 -2.40 25.06
CA ARG A 586 0.84 -2.02 23.65
C ARG A 586 -0.44 -2.61 23.04
N PRO A 587 -1.31 -1.82 22.40
CA PRO A 587 -2.53 -2.32 21.77
C PRO A 587 -2.27 -3.44 20.75
N CYS A 588 -1.20 -3.37 19.97
CA CYS A 588 -0.87 -4.38 18.94
C CYS A 588 -0.74 -5.81 19.50
N PHE A 589 -0.37 -5.99 20.78
CA PHE A 589 -0.30 -7.31 21.41
C PHE A 589 -1.64 -7.84 21.91
N GLY A 590 -2.69 -7.00 21.94
CA GLY A 590 -4.02 -7.35 22.39
C GLY A 590 -4.00 -8.02 23.77
N GLY A 591 -4.65 -9.19 23.86
CA GLY A 591 -4.72 -10.01 25.08
C GLY A 591 -3.51 -10.93 25.33
N THR A 592 -2.43 -10.82 24.55
CA THR A 592 -1.28 -11.74 24.66
C THR A 592 -0.33 -11.33 25.78
N GLU A 593 -0.59 -11.81 27.01
CA GLU A 593 0.15 -11.39 28.22
C GLU A 593 1.67 -11.57 28.15
N LEU A 594 2.16 -12.61 27.45
CA LEU A 594 3.60 -12.82 27.28
C LEU A 594 4.26 -11.63 26.56
N MET A 595 3.66 -11.18 25.45
CA MET A 595 4.16 -10.03 24.70
C MET A 595 3.96 -8.73 25.48
N GLN A 596 2.92 -8.64 26.32
CA GLN A 596 2.66 -7.43 27.09
C GLN A 596 3.63 -7.23 28.25
N THR A 597 4.04 -8.30 28.94
CA THR A 597 4.67 -8.18 30.27
C THR A 597 6.09 -8.75 30.36
N ASP A 598 6.50 -9.63 29.44
CA ASP A 598 7.84 -10.21 29.47
C ASP A 598 8.86 -9.28 28.80
N PRO A 599 9.91 -8.82 29.51
CA PRO A 599 10.91 -7.91 28.94
C PRO A 599 11.66 -8.46 27.71
N ALA A 600 11.69 -9.78 27.51
CA ALA A 600 12.32 -10.38 26.34
C ALA A 600 11.44 -10.25 25.07
N TRP A 601 10.15 -9.97 25.24
CA TRP A 601 9.16 -9.95 24.17
C TRP A 601 8.49 -8.58 23.97
N HIS A 602 8.39 -7.78 25.02
CA HIS A 602 7.65 -6.52 25.04
C HIS A 602 8.05 -5.48 23.98
N ASP A 603 9.31 -5.53 23.55
CA ASP A 603 9.83 -4.62 22.53
C ASP A 603 9.98 -5.28 21.14
N ASN A 604 9.50 -6.53 20.97
CA ASN A 604 9.46 -7.20 19.66
C ASN A 604 8.10 -6.92 19.00
N LEU A 605 8.03 -5.80 18.27
CA LEU A 605 6.78 -5.30 17.72
C LEU A 605 6.25 -6.19 16.59
N ILE A 606 4.93 -6.29 16.52
CA ILE A 606 4.21 -7.01 15.47
C ILE A 606 3.58 -5.97 14.54
N PHE A 607 3.86 -6.10 13.25
CA PHE A 607 3.26 -5.26 12.20
C PHE A 607 2.33 -6.14 11.40
N SER A 608 1.04 -6.02 11.69
CA SER A 608 0.03 -6.89 11.10
C SER A 608 -0.63 -6.30 9.86
N GLU A 609 -1.36 -7.17 9.17
CA GLU A 609 -2.17 -6.82 8.01
C GLU A 609 -3.19 -5.72 8.31
N TYR A 610 -3.91 -5.92 9.41
CA TYR A 610 -4.90 -4.99 9.92
C TYR A 610 -4.97 -5.08 11.44
N PHE A 611 -5.72 -4.16 12.05
CA PHE A 611 -5.84 -4.05 13.49
C PHE A 611 -7.30 -4.07 13.91
N HIS A 612 -7.56 -4.70 15.05
CA HIS A 612 -8.90 -4.88 15.56
C HIS A 612 -9.60 -3.51 15.71
N GLY A 613 -10.79 -3.40 15.12
CA GLY A 613 -11.49 -2.12 14.95
C GLY A 613 -11.79 -1.36 16.24
N ASP A 614 -11.92 -2.07 17.38
CA ASP A 614 -12.25 -1.46 18.66
C ASP A 614 -11.09 -1.34 19.68
N ASN A 615 -10.01 -2.13 19.55
CA ASN A 615 -8.97 -2.22 20.59
C ASN A 615 -7.52 -2.25 20.06
N GLY A 616 -7.33 -2.16 18.74
CA GLY A 616 -6.00 -2.04 18.13
C GLY A 616 -5.14 -3.31 18.18
N ALA A 617 -5.68 -4.47 18.59
CA ALA A 617 -4.95 -5.74 18.52
C ALA A 617 -4.53 -6.06 17.09
N ALA A 618 -3.31 -6.56 16.90
CA ALA A 618 -2.78 -6.95 15.60
C ALA A 618 -3.47 -8.25 15.11
N ILE A 619 -4.05 -8.24 13.90
CA ILE A 619 -4.82 -9.35 13.31
C ILE A 619 -4.39 -9.59 11.85
N GLY A 620 -4.60 -10.80 11.33
CA GLY A 620 -4.16 -11.19 9.99
C GLY A 620 -2.67 -11.51 9.98
N ALA A 621 -2.02 -11.35 8.82
CA ALA A 621 -0.60 -11.68 8.68
C ALA A 621 0.28 -10.91 9.65
N PHE A 622 1.16 -11.59 10.40
CA PHE A 622 1.90 -11.02 11.54
C PHE A 622 3.21 -10.30 11.18
N HIS A 623 3.75 -10.54 9.99
CA HIS A 623 4.99 -9.92 9.51
C HIS A 623 4.73 -9.00 8.31
N GLN A 624 3.53 -8.43 8.25
CA GLN A 624 3.14 -7.47 7.24
C GLN A 624 3.73 -6.08 7.52
N THR A 625 5.06 -6.01 7.70
CA THR A 625 5.84 -4.79 7.46
C THR A 625 5.88 -4.50 5.94
N GLY A 626 4.69 -4.45 5.35
CA GLY A 626 4.36 -4.04 4.01
C GLY A 626 3.73 -2.64 4.09
N TRP A 627 2.44 -2.49 3.81
CA TRP A 627 1.81 -1.16 3.95
C TRP A 627 1.85 -0.65 5.39
N THR A 628 1.86 -1.51 6.41
CA THR A 628 1.89 -1.08 7.82
C THR A 628 3.22 -0.39 8.15
N GLY A 629 4.27 -0.65 7.35
CA GLY A 629 5.55 0.07 7.43
C GLY A 629 5.43 1.59 7.22
N VAL A 630 4.34 2.09 6.62
CA VAL A 630 4.10 3.55 6.52
C VAL A 630 3.97 4.23 7.88
N ILE A 631 3.79 3.50 8.98
CA ILE A 631 3.85 4.08 10.34
C ILE A 631 5.15 4.86 10.59
N ALA A 632 6.26 4.43 9.98
CA ALA A 632 7.52 5.15 10.11
C ALA A 632 7.46 6.54 9.47
N ASP A 633 6.79 6.66 8.32
CA ASP A 633 6.54 7.95 7.67
C ASP A 633 5.53 8.80 8.46
N VAL A 634 4.47 8.18 9.02
CA VAL A 634 3.50 8.86 9.91
C VAL A 634 4.20 9.51 11.10
N ILE A 635 5.09 8.79 11.79
CA ILE A 635 5.87 9.35 12.90
C ILE A 635 6.72 10.53 12.41
N ARG A 636 7.47 10.39 11.30
CA ARG A 636 8.30 11.49 10.78
C ARG A 636 7.46 12.73 10.42
N ARG A 637 6.30 12.56 9.79
CA ARG A 637 5.35 13.65 9.49
C ARG A 637 4.79 14.29 10.75
N ARG A 638 4.41 13.48 11.75
CA ARG A 638 3.87 13.95 13.03
C ARG A 638 4.83 14.89 13.77
N HIS A 639 6.13 14.72 13.55
CA HIS A 639 7.21 15.56 14.07
C HIS A 639 7.72 16.63 13.10
N GLY A 640 7.12 16.78 11.91
CA GLY A 640 7.44 17.83 10.94
C GLY A 640 8.71 17.61 10.12
N GLU A 641 9.19 16.37 10.00
CA GLU A 641 10.44 16.04 9.30
C GLU A 641 10.25 15.71 7.80
N VAL A 642 9.02 15.79 7.29
CA VAL A 642 8.68 15.46 5.90
C VAL A 642 7.90 16.61 5.26
N ASP A 643 8.47 17.20 4.21
CA ASP A 643 7.79 18.21 3.40
C ASP A 643 6.58 17.58 2.69
N ALA A 644 5.46 18.29 2.67
CA ALA A 644 4.33 17.85 1.88
C ALA A 644 4.60 18.07 0.38
N VAL A 645 4.00 17.21 -0.46
CA VAL A 645 4.07 17.32 -1.93
C VAL A 645 3.75 18.74 -2.42
N GLY A 646 2.74 19.39 -1.84
CA GLY A 646 2.36 20.75 -2.20
C GLY A 646 3.43 21.81 -1.92
N ASP A 647 4.23 21.63 -0.86
CA ASP A 647 5.33 22.53 -0.51
C ASP A 647 6.49 22.37 -1.49
N VAL A 648 6.80 21.12 -1.85
CA VAL A 648 7.82 20.79 -2.85
C VAL A 648 7.45 21.38 -4.22
N ILE A 649 6.19 21.24 -4.66
CA ILE A 649 5.71 21.81 -5.94
C ILE A 649 5.90 23.35 -5.96
N ARG A 650 5.55 24.03 -4.87
CA ARG A 650 5.72 25.49 -4.75
C ARG A 650 7.19 25.91 -4.79
N ARG A 651 8.07 25.15 -4.15
CA ARG A 651 9.52 25.39 -4.17
C ARG A 651 10.08 25.32 -5.59
N ILE A 652 9.73 24.28 -6.34
CA ILE A 652 10.17 24.10 -7.74
C ILE A 652 9.77 25.30 -8.61
N GLU A 653 8.56 25.82 -8.42
CA GLU A 653 8.11 26.99 -9.17
C GLU A 653 8.90 28.26 -8.82
N ALA A 654 9.20 28.47 -7.54
CA ALA A 654 10.00 29.61 -7.09
C ALA A 654 11.42 29.55 -7.69
N GLU A 655 12.09 28.40 -7.58
CA GLU A 655 13.44 28.17 -8.14
C GLU A 655 13.48 28.36 -9.67
N THR A 656 12.41 27.95 -10.37
CA THR A 656 12.32 28.13 -11.83
C THR A 656 12.08 29.58 -12.23
N LYS A 657 11.35 30.37 -11.43
CA LYS A 657 11.17 31.81 -11.69
C LYS A 657 12.46 32.60 -11.49
N GLU A 658 13.26 32.25 -10.49
CA GLU A 658 14.55 32.91 -10.20
C GLU A 658 15.64 32.60 -11.23
N SER A 659 15.55 31.45 -11.91
CA SER A 659 16.51 31.01 -12.92
C SER A 659 16.20 31.50 -14.35
N ARG A 660 15.09 32.22 -14.56
CA ARG A 660 14.77 32.85 -15.85
C ARG A 660 15.35 34.27 -15.90
N PRO A 661 16.24 34.58 -16.86
CA PRO A 661 16.89 35.89 -16.98
C PRO A 661 15.93 37.02 -17.38
#